data_AF-A0A9N8UZZ4-F1
#
_entry.id   AF-A0A9N8UZZ4-F1
#
_cell.length_a   1.000
_cell.length_b   1.000
_cell.length_c   1.000
_cell.angle_alpha   90.00
_cell.angle_beta   90.00
_cell.angle_gamma   90.00
#
_symmetry.space_group_name_H-M   'P 1'
#
loop_
_entity.id
_entity.type
_entity.pdbx_description
1 polymer ?
#
loop_
_entity_poly.entity_id
_entity_poly.type
_entity_poly.pdbx_seq_one_letter_code
_entity_poly.pdbx_strand_id
1 'polypeptide(L)'
;MIKREFSLFILLTLLISIINLNGFLLYVKADVSNVPSPTPNPNDNSGSNDPSSKTMTTLSTQSPNTPPSNTQTQPPAINTNGVVTSSVIATPTPGISGTSNNSLFSDKVIVGYYPEWRFTQFAVNNLFFDKLTHVNYAFALLNDDFAPNLQNTATLTTLVWYAHVSKVKVSIAIGGWSGSKSFSTMVSSVANRATFISATVAMVKQYNLDGVDIDWEFPGRKGLKCNIFNSQSDTSNFLLLLKELREALGQDKLITLAVRAETFDGPNGPITDVSEFAKVVDWINIMAYDLSVDDESGEDWIKSTGPNAPFMTTPGKGRQLSFTQSATSWLKAGMPASKIVMGVEFLGHSQTALQPMTPDSQYAPRDSIIAKGDINDELWSPKSCPSVTPAFTGIWFWKNLRQQGILKCTLTASEGWVRTFDNVTQTPWLYNPSTKMYISYDDPASLFVKIDYTRKQGFRGMMLWDLTTDNGRELLDVIQLLRQNTIITPENDCSSSSSTLTGNGAAGGGSNNDSVDKKKKSLGAGAIIGLSIGSVFLVASVGIVFLCLRKRRKGGCWLLMPGASVRPKSIPVRPISSDANTMVEIPIHKKYVIAVFNYDAREEVDLSFRKGDLIEVLQRGDGPDDWWLGRLDDKIGEFPGNYVKDEF
;
A
#
# COMPACT_ATOMS: atom_id res chain seq x y z
N MET A 1 54.99 7.13 2.72
CA MET A 1 54.78 5.86 1.98
C MET A 1 53.69 5.93 0.89
N ILE A 2 53.16 7.12 0.56
CA ILE A 2 51.85 7.25 -0.15
C ILE A 2 51.94 7.18 -1.69
N LYS A 3 53.08 7.51 -2.31
CA LYS A 3 53.22 7.54 -3.79
C LYS A 3 53.32 6.17 -4.49
N ARG A 4 53.24 5.04 -3.77
CA ARG A 4 53.42 3.70 -4.36
C ARG A 4 52.12 2.91 -4.57
N GLU A 5 51.06 3.23 -3.82
CA GLU A 5 49.79 2.50 -3.92
C GLU A 5 48.88 3.06 -5.03
N PHE A 6 48.91 4.37 -5.26
CA PHE A 6 48.16 5.03 -6.32
C PHE A 6 48.50 4.46 -7.72
N SER A 7 49.77 4.10 -7.95
CA SER A 7 50.20 3.44 -9.19
C SER A 7 49.68 2.00 -9.32
N LEU A 8 49.47 1.29 -8.22
CA LEU A 8 48.88 -0.05 -8.23
C LEU A 8 47.39 0.00 -8.57
N PHE A 9 46.68 0.98 -8.00
CA PHE A 9 45.24 1.17 -8.21
C PHE A 9 44.92 1.50 -9.68
N ILE A 10 45.71 2.39 -10.31
CA ILE A 10 45.59 2.75 -11.73
C ILE A 10 45.91 1.56 -12.64
N LEU A 11 46.89 0.72 -12.29
CA LEU A 11 47.20 -0.48 -13.07
C LEU A 11 46.06 -1.50 -13.01
N LEU A 12 45.44 -1.67 -11.84
CA LEU A 12 44.35 -2.61 -11.63
C LEU A 12 43.07 -2.20 -12.40
N THR A 13 42.71 -0.91 -12.42
CA THR A 13 41.58 -0.43 -13.23
C THR A 13 41.83 -0.58 -14.73
N LEU A 14 43.06 -0.33 -15.20
CA LEU A 14 43.42 -0.55 -16.61
C LEU A 14 43.32 -2.03 -17.02
N LEU A 15 43.74 -2.98 -16.18
CA LEU A 15 43.54 -4.41 -16.47
C LEU A 15 42.05 -4.78 -16.54
N ILE A 16 41.22 -4.25 -15.65
CA ILE A 16 39.76 -4.53 -15.64
C ILE A 16 39.10 -3.98 -16.91
N SER A 17 39.51 -2.81 -17.42
CA SER A 17 39.02 -2.30 -18.71
C SER A 17 39.47 -3.16 -19.91
N ILE A 18 40.70 -3.68 -19.91
CA ILE A 18 41.23 -4.52 -21.00
C ILE A 18 40.56 -5.90 -21.03
N ILE A 19 40.22 -6.47 -19.86
CA ILE A 19 39.47 -7.73 -19.78
C ILE A 19 38.05 -7.55 -20.37
N ASN A 20 37.37 -6.44 -20.07
CA ASN A 20 36.02 -6.19 -20.58
C ASN A 20 35.96 -5.92 -22.10
N LEU A 21 37.02 -5.40 -22.72
CA LEU A 21 37.04 -5.23 -24.19
C LEU A 21 37.23 -6.54 -24.96
N ASN A 22 37.91 -7.55 -24.39
CA ASN A 22 38.14 -8.83 -25.06
C ASN A 22 36.97 -9.83 -24.91
N GLY A 23 36.03 -9.58 -24.00
CA GLY A 23 34.84 -10.41 -23.80
C GLY A 23 33.79 -10.30 -24.92
N PHE A 24 33.91 -9.34 -25.84
CA PHE A 24 32.86 -9.01 -26.82
C PHE A 24 33.18 -9.42 -28.27
N LEU A 25 34.27 -10.19 -28.49
CA LEU A 25 34.72 -10.55 -29.85
C LEU A 25 34.99 -12.05 -30.05
N LEU A 26 34.18 -12.92 -29.43
CA LEU A 26 34.31 -14.38 -29.59
C LEU A 26 32.98 -15.14 -29.40
N TYR A 27 32.03 -15.01 -30.33
CA TYR A 27 31.08 -16.08 -30.70
C TYR A 27 30.43 -15.79 -32.07
N VAL A 28 29.77 -16.81 -32.65
CA VAL A 28 29.07 -16.77 -33.95
C VAL A 28 29.98 -16.47 -35.16
N LYS A 29 30.80 -17.45 -35.51
CA LYS A 29 31.14 -17.71 -36.92
C LYS A 29 31.10 -19.21 -37.19
N ALA A 30 29.90 -19.72 -37.47
CA ALA A 30 29.63 -21.11 -37.81
C ALA A 30 28.87 -21.14 -39.14
N ASP A 31 29.41 -21.93 -40.08
CA ASP A 31 29.03 -21.93 -41.50
C ASP A 31 27.76 -22.78 -41.73
N VAL A 32 26.80 -22.27 -42.52
CA VAL A 32 25.67 -23.06 -43.04
C VAL A 32 25.29 -22.57 -44.44
N SER A 33 26.05 -23.01 -45.45
CA SER A 33 25.58 -23.03 -46.84
C SER A 33 25.39 -24.46 -47.34
N ASN A 34 24.14 -24.94 -47.40
CA ASN A 34 23.65 -25.83 -48.45
C ASN A 34 22.13 -26.05 -48.35
N VAL A 35 21.47 -26.09 -49.50
CA VAL A 35 20.03 -26.31 -49.69
C VAL A 35 19.83 -27.61 -50.47
N PRO A 36 18.79 -28.40 -50.16
CA PRO A 36 17.86 -28.76 -51.23
C PRO A 36 16.39 -28.64 -50.82
N SER A 37 15.58 -28.06 -51.70
CA SER A 37 14.11 -28.00 -51.58
C SER A 37 13.45 -29.32 -52.05
N PRO A 38 12.24 -29.62 -51.60
CA PRO A 38 11.25 -30.38 -52.37
C PRO A 38 10.19 -29.46 -53.00
N THR A 39 9.56 -29.94 -54.08
CA THR A 39 8.52 -29.25 -54.86
C THR A 39 7.10 -29.41 -54.30
N PRO A 40 6.15 -28.52 -54.65
CA PRO A 40 4.75 -28.62 -54.22
C PRO A 40 3.96 -29.69 -55.01
N ASN A 41 2.79 -30.06 -54.49
CA ASN A 41 1.76 -30.82 -55.20
C ASN A 41 0.39 -30.14 -54.96
N PRO A 42 -0.45 -29.92 -56.00
CA PRO A 42 -1.69 -29.15 -55.86
C PRO A 42 -2.92 -30.02 -55.54
N ASN A 43 -4.03 -29.39 -55.16
CA ASN A 43 -5.37 -29.69 -55.70
C ASN A 43 -6.40 -28.59 -55.35
N ASP A 44 -6.98 -28.01 -56.40
CA ASP A 44 -8.34 -27.53 -56.58
C ASP A 44 -9.05 -26.56 -55.59
N ASN A 45 -9.10 -25.30 -56.05
CA ASN A 45 -10.32 -24.60 -56.50
C ASN A 45 -11.41 -24.13 -55.50
N SER A 46 -11.53 -22.79 -55.44
CA SER A 46 -12.77 -21.96 -55.53
C SER A 46 -13.96 -22.18 -54.55
N GLY A 47 -14.68 -21.14 -54.11
CA GLY A 47 -14.47 -19.70 -54.28
C GLY A 47 -15.77 -18.87 -54.20
N SER A 48 -15.75 -17.82 -53.36
CA SER A 48 -16.55 -16.58 -53.43
C SER A 48 -18.10 -16.60 -53.43
N ASN A 49 -18.65 -15.86 -52.44
CA ASN A 49 -19.81 -14.95 -52.49
C ASN A 49 -21.24 -15.37 -52.04
N ASP A 50 -21.80 -14.44 -51.27
CA ASP A 50 -23.18 -14.18 -50.80
C ASP A 50 -24.10 -13.71 -51.99
N PRO A 51 -25.44 -13.45 -51.89
CA PRO A 51 -26.30 -13.40 -50.69
C PRO A 51 -27.77 -13.92 -50.78
N SER A 52 -28.45 -13.88 -49.62
CA SER A 52 -29.89 -13.52 -49.40
C SER A 52 -31.06 -14.55 -49.50
N SER A 53 -31.77 -14.68 -48.37
CA SER A 53 -33.22 -14.91 -48.13
C SER A 53 -34.11 -15.79 -49.04
N LYS A 54 -34.81 -16.77 -48.43
CA LYS A 54 -36.30 -16.89 -48.45
C LYS A 54 -36.84 -17.87 -47.38
N THR A 55 -38.15 -18.11 -47.36
CA THR A 55 -38.93 -18.34 -46.12
C THR A 55 -39.82 -19.60 -46.15
N MET A 56 -40.24 -20.07 -44.96
CA MET A 56 -41.26 -21.12 -44.68
C MET A 56 -40.76 -22.57 -44.93
N THR A 57 -41.30 -23.61 -44.27
CA THR A 57 -42.63 -23.75 -43.64
C THR A 57 -42.60 -24.57 -42.33
N THR A 58 -43.51 -24.24 -41.40
CA THR A 58 -43.74 -24.95 -40.13
C THR A 58 -44.73 -26.11 -40.27
N LEU A 59 -44.64 -27.13 -39.42
CA LEU A 59 -45.71 -28.10 -39.17
C LEU A 59 -45.86 -28.39 -37.68
N SER A 60 -47.09 -28.35 -37.17
CA SER A 60 -47.44 -28.49 -35.76
C SER A 60 -48.47 -29.59 -35.55
N THR A 61 -48.42 -30.28 -34.41
CA THR A 61 -49.54 -31.06 -33.86
C THR A 61 -49.76 -30.69 -32.39
N GLN A 62 -50.97 -30.96 -31.88
CA GLN A 62 -51.55 -30.27 -30.72
C GLN A 62 -51.57 -31.11 -29.42
N SER A 63 -51.76 -30.42 -28.30
CA SER A 63 -52.06 -30.98 -26.97
C SER A 63 -53.53 -31.41 -26.87
N PRO A 64 -53.89 -32.23 -25.84
CA PRO A 64 -55.12 -31.93 -25.10
C PRO A 64 -55.00 -31.99 -23.56
N ASN A 65 -55.06 -30.81 -22.94
CA ASN A 65 -55.82 -30.43 -21.74
C ASN A 65 -56.08 -31.41 -20.55
N THR A 66 -55.45 -31.07 -19.42
CA THR A 66 -56.09 -30.93 -18.06
C THR A 66 -56.50 -32.24 -17.30
N PRO A 67 -56.90 -32.21 -16.00
CA PRO A 67 -55.94 -32.52 -14.93
C PRO A 67 -56.46 -33.42 -13.77
N PRO A 68 -55.58 -33.83 -12.83
CA PRO A 68 -55.96 -34.17 -11.45
C PRO A 68 -55.41 -33.14 -10.43
N SER A 69 -55.99 -33.12 -9.23
CA SER A 69 -55.70 -32.12 -8.19
C SER A 69 -55.06 -32.71 -6.91
N ASN A 70 -54.47 -31.82 -6.11
CA ASN A 70 -54.22 -31.96 -4.67
C ASN A 70 -53.37 -33.16 -4.18
N THR A 71 -52.10 -32.87 -3.87
CA THR A 71 -51.73 -32.79 -2.43
C THR A 71 -50.59 -31.79 -2.23
N GLN A 72 -50.81 -30.74 -1.44
CA GLN A 72 -49.72 -29.90 -0.94
C GLN A 72 -49.12 -30.56 0.31
N THR A 73 -47.80 -30.68 0.35
CA THR A 73 -47.05 -30.94 1.58
C THR A 73 -46.33 -29.65 1.97
N GLN A 74 -46.62 -29.12 3.16
CA GLN A 74 -45.94 -27.93 3.67
C GLN A 74 -44.53 -28.28 4.19
N PRO A 75 -43.53 -27.38 4.05
CA PRO A 75 -42.32 -27.47 4.85
C PRO A 75 -42.66 -27.24 6.34
N PRO A 76 -42.08 -28.00 7.29
CA PRO A 76 -42.39 -27.87 8.70
C PRO A 76 -41.86 -26.55 9.29
N ALA A 77 -42.67 -25.90 10.13
CA ALA A 77 -42.24 -24.72 10.88
C ALA A 77 -41.20 -25.09 11.95
N ILE A 78 -40.06 -24.38 11.96
CA ILE A 78 -39.06 -24.52 13.02
C ILE A 78 -39.50 -23.70 14.23
N ASN A 79 -39.77 -24.38 15.34
CA ASN A 79 -40.16 -23.75 16.60
C ASN A 79 -38.94 -23.14 17.31
N THR A 80 -39.02 -21.87 17.71
CA THR A 80 -37.95 -21.18 18.43
C THR A 80 -37.96 -21.53 19.92
N ASN A 81 -37.20 -22.56 20.31
CA ASN A 81 -36.49 -22.67 21.61
C ASN A 81 -35.70 -23.99 21.68
N GLY A 82 -34.36 -23.92 21.73
CA GLY A 82 -33.51 -25.09 21.85
C GLY A 82 -32.02 -24.75 21.95
N VAL A 83 -31.47 -24.75 23.16
CA VAL A 83 -30.02 -24.61 23.39
C VAL A 83 -29.35 -25.93 23.04
N VAL A 84 -28.55 -25.95 21.96
CA VAL A 84 -27.77 -27.11 21.55
C VAL A 84 -26.32 -26.92 21.99
N THR A 85 -25.91 -27.62 23.04
CA THR A 85 -24.52 -27.67 23.49
C THR A 85 -23.69 -28.54 22.55
N SER A 86 -22.75 -27.94 21.81
CA SER A 86 -21.84 -28.69 20.94
C SER A 86 -20.85 -29.53 21.75
N SER A 87 -20.82 -30.84 21.51
CA SER A 87 -19.84 -31.76 22.11
C SER A 87 -18.47 -31.62 21.45
N VAL A 88 -17.46 -31.25 22.25
CA VAL A 88 -16.07 -31.13 21.77
C VAL A 88 -15.45 -32.53 21.64
N ILE A 89 -15.00 -32.88 20.43
CA ILE A 89 -14.15 -34.06 20.22
C ILE A 89 -12.72 -33.69 20.63
N ALA A 90 -12.25 -34.26 21.74
CA ALA A 90 -10.91 -33.99 22.25
C ALA A 90 -9.82 -34.68 21.39
N THR A 91 -8.92 -33.88 20.81
CA THR A 91 -7.67 -34.36 20.22
C THR A 91 -6.58 -34.45 21.31
N PRO A 92 -5.66 -35.43 21.25
CA PRO A 92 -4.69 -35.66 22.31
C PRO A 92 -3.63 -34.56 22.38
N THR A 93 -3.38 -34.04 23.58
CA THR A 93 -2.43 -32.95 23.83
C THR A 93 -0.97 -33.43 23.74
N PRO A 94 -0.12 -32.85 22.87
CA PRO A 94 1.33 -33.04 22.95
C PRO A 94 1.88 -32.42 24.23
N GLY A 95 2.73 -33.15 24.95
CA GLY A 95 3.32 -32.67 26.21
C GLY A 95 4.21 -31.44 26.01
N ILE A 96 3.95 -30.36 26.75
CA ILE A 96 4.75 -29.14 26.67
C ILE A 96 6.09 -29.36 27.38
N SER A 97 7.19 -29.18 26.65
CA SER A 97 8.54 -29.02 27.19
C SER A 97 9.38 -28.21 26.21
N GLY A 98 9.85 -27.03 26.65
CA GLY A 98 10.58 -26.07 25.80
C GLY A 98 9.83 -24.75 25.61
N THR A 99 10.06 -23.80 26.51
CA THR A 99 9.58 -22.42 26.36
C THR A 99 10.37 -21.70 25.28
N SER A 100 9.77 -21.51 24.10
CA SER A 100 10.14 -20.43 23.19
C SER A 100 8.95 -19.47 23.06
N ASN A 101 9.18 -18.17 23.26
CA ASN A 101 8.12 -17.16 23.18
C ASN A 101 7.81 -16.76 21.72
N ASN A 102 7.95 -17.69 20.78
CA ASN A 102 7.62 -17.48 19.37
C ASN A 102 6.09 -17.53 19.21
N SER A 103 5.53 -16.54 18.49
CA SER A 103 4.10 -16.54 18.19
C SER A 103 3.75 -17.69 17.24
N LEU A 104 2.63 -18.37 17.51
CA LEU A 104 2.03 -19.38 16.64
C LEU A 104 1.65 -18.82 15.26
N PHE A 105 1.63 -17.49 15.11
CA PHE A 105 1.30 -16.75 13.89
C PHE A 105 2.48 -15.90 13.38
N SER A 106 3.70 -16.15 13.87
CA SER A 106 4.92 -15.45 13.44
C SER A 106 5.34 -15.75 11.99
N ASP A 107 4.73 -16.75 11.35
CA ASP A 107 4.85 -17.10 9.94
C ASP A 107 4.00 -16.21 9.01
N LYS A 108 2.94 -15.59 9.54
CA LYS A 108 1.92 -14.91 8.74
C LYS A 108 2.45 -13.66 8.05
N VAL A 109 2.23 -13.58 6.75
CA VAL A 109 2.66 -12.41 5.97
C VAL A 109 1.72 -11.24 6.18
N ILE A 110 2.33 -10.05 6.27
CA ILE A 110 1.68 -8.76 6.05
C ILE A 110 2.41 -8.14 4.85
N VAL A 111 1.69 -7.97 3.75
CA VAL A 111 2.17 -7.42 2.48
C VAL A 111 1.59 -6.02 2.30
N GLY A 112 2.42 -5.00 2.17
CA GLY A 112 1.93 -3.65 1.89
C GLY A 112 2.28 -3.20 0.48
N TYR A 113 1.33 -2.62 -0.24
CA TYR A 113 1.60 -1.99 -1.54
C TYR A 113 2.07 -0.55 -1.32
N TYR A 114 3.17 -0.15 -1.96
CA TYR A 114 3.70 1.22 -1.90
C TYR A 114 3.85 1.78 -3.33
N PRO A 115 2.98 2.72 -3.76
CA PRO A 115 2.98 3.18 -5.14
C PRO A 115 4.10 4.17 -5.50
N GLU A 116 4.69 4.02 -6.70
CA GLU A 116 5.86 4.79 -7.18
C GLU A 116 5.58 6.29 -7.29
N TRP A 117 4.31 6.67 -7.45
CA TRP A 117 3.83 8.05 -7.51
C TRP A 117 3.55 8.69 -6.14
N ARG A 118 3.55 7.93 -5.04
CA ARG A 118 3.28 8.46 -3.68
C ARG A 118 4.50 9.05 -3.00
N PHE A 119 5.71 8.82 -3.50
CA PHE A 119 6.97 9.15 -2.80
C PHE A 119 7.13 10.63 -2.36
N THR A 120 6.47 11.56 -3.05
CA THR A 120 6.43 13.00 -2.68
C THR A 120 5.38 13.34 -1.62
N GLN A 121 4.38 12.49 -1.45
CA GLN A 121 3.28 12.60 -0.48
C GLN A 121 3.59 11.82 0.81
N PHE A 122 4.38 10.74 0.69
CA PHE A 122 4.78 9.86 1.77
C PHE A 122 6.13 9.23 1.42
N ALA A 123 7.20 9.63 2.11
CA ALA A 123 8.56 9.18 1.81
C ALA A 123 8.83 7.76 2.35
N VAL A 124 9.76 7.04 1.72
CA VAL A 124 10.12 5.64 2.07
C VAL A 124 10.52 5.48 3.54
N ASN A 125 11.24 6.45 4.10
CA ASN A 125 11.70 6.43 5.50
C ASN A 125 10.58 6.64 6.53
N ASN A 126 9.35 6.96 6.09
CA ASN A 126 8.16 7.05 6.94
C ASN A 126 7.37 5.73 6.99
N LEU A 127 7.77 4.70 6.22
CA LEU A 127 7.12 3.40 6.23
C LEU A 127 7.48 2.63 7.50
N PHE A 128 6.46 2.09 8.18
CA PHE A 128 6.62 1.31 9.40
C PHE A 128 7.05 -0.13 9.09
N PHE A 129 8.31 -0.32 8.69
CA PHE A 129 8.84 -1.63 8.30
C PHE A 129 8.77 -2.70 9.41
N ASP A 130 8.78 -2.30 10.68
CA ASP A 130 8.55 -3.20 11.82
C ASP A 130 7.14 -3.82 11.84
N LYS A 131 6.20 -3.22 11.09
CA LYS A 131 4.82 -3.67 10.90
C LYS A 131 4.62 -4.52 9.64
N LEU A 132 5.66 -4.79 8.87
CA LEU A 132 5.56 -5.43 7.56
C LEU A 132 6.39 -6.72 7.49
N THR A 133 6.13 -7.51 6.45
CA THR A 133 6.96 -8.67 6.09
C THR A 133 7.41 -8.63 4.64
N HIS A 134 6.57 -8.03 3.78
CA HIS A 134 6.82 -7.82 2.36
C HIS A 134 6.31 -6.42 1.97
N VAL A 135 6.98 -5.75 1.05
CA VAL A 135 6.47 -4.59 0.32
C VAL A 135 6.39 -4.92 -1.17
N ASN A 136 5.25 -4.64 -1.78
CA ASN A 136 5.07 -4.71 -3.23
C ASN A 136 5.18 -3.28 -3.78
N TYR A 137 6.21 -3.01 -4.58
CA TYR A 137 6.41 -1.69 -5.19
C TYR A 137 5.50 -1.56 -6.41
N ALA A 138 4.58 -0.58 -6.42
CA ALA A 138 3.48 -0.52 -7.39
C ALA A 138 3.60 0.69 -8.34
N PHE A 139 3.68 0.56 -9.66
CA PHE A 139 3.78 -0.64 -10.47
C PHE A 139 4.82 -0.41 -11.56
N ALA A 140 5.56 -1.45 -11.94
CA ALA A 140 6.15 -1.47 -13.26
C ALA A 140 5.03 -1.64 -14.29
N LEU A 141 5.03 -0.80 -15.32
CA LEU A 141 4.07 -0.87 -16.42
C LEU A 141 4.74 -1.52 -17.63
N LEU A 142 4.00 -2.30 -18.42
CA LEU A 142 4.54 -2.87 -19.66
C LEU A 142 4.82 -1.75 -20.69
N ASN A 143 6.01 -1.78 -21.28
CA ASN A 143 6.29 -1.00 -22.49
C ASN A 143 5.74 -1.70 -23.75
N ASP A 144 5.94 -1.11 -24.93
CA ASP A 144 5.46 -1.66 -26.20
C ASP A 144 6.13 -3.00 -26.58
N ASP A 145 7.32 -3.31 -26.04
CA ASP A 145 8.02 -4.60 -26.18
C ASP A 145 7.59 -5.65 -25.14
N PHE A 146 6.58 -5.34 -24.31
CA PHE A 146 6.13 -6.12 -23.15
C PHE A 146 7.15 -6.28 -22.01
N ALA A 147 8.21 -5.47 -21.97
CA ALA A 147 9.12 -5.42 -20.83
C ALA A 147 8.52 -4.55 -19.69
N PRO A 148 8.61 -4.97 -18.42
CA PRO A 148 8.27 -4.11 -17.29
C PRO A 148 9.21 -2.90 -17.19
N ASN A 149 8.64 -1.71 -17.08
CA ASN A 149 9.35 -0.44 -16.96
C ASN A 149 8.86 0.37 -15.75
N LEU A 150 9.78 1.02 -15.05
CA LEU A 150 9.52 1.88 -13.88
C LEU A 150 9.95 3.32 -14.17
N GLN A 151 9.25 4.29 -13.59
CA GLN A 151 9.65 5.70 -13.68
C GLN A 151 10.56 6.09 -12.51
N ASN A 152 10.33 5.54 -11.32
CA ASN A 152 10.95 5.98 -10.07
C ASN A 152 11.91 4.93 -9.45
N THR A 153 12.92 4.53 -10.22
CA THR A 153 13.90 3.50 -9.82
C THR A 153 14.78 3.91 -8.61
N ALA A 154 14.99 5.21 -8.39
CA ALA A 154 15.70 5.73 -7.22
C ALA A 154 14.92 5.47 -5.92
N THR A 155 13.60 5.62 -5.94
CA THR A 155 12.74 5.29 -4.79
C THR A 155 12.69 3.78 -4.56
N LEU A 156 12.66 2.95 -5.62
CA LEU A 156 12.81 1.49 -5.47
C LEU A 156 14.13 1.10 -4.79
N THR A 157 15.25 1.67 -5.24
CA THR A 157 16.58 1.40 -4.64
C THR A 157 16.61 1.79 -3.16
N THR A 158 15.99 2.91 -2.81
CA THR A 158 15.84 3.37 -1.42
C THR A 158 14.96 2.43 -0.60
N LEU A 159 13.83 1.98 -1.16
CA LEU A 159 12.89 1.05 -0.53
C LEU A 159 13.54 -0.30 -0.22
N VAL A 160 14.25 -0.89 -1.18
CA VAL A 160 14.98 -2.16 -1.00
C VAL A 160 15.98 -2.05 0.15
N TRP A 161 16.75 -0.96 0.23
CA TRP A 161 17.72 -0.76 1.30
C TRP A 161 17.07 -0.70 2.69
N TYR A 162 16.05 0.15 2.88
CA TYR A 162 15.34 0.28 4.16
C TYR A 162 14.64 -1.03 4.56
N ALA A 163 13.98 -1.69 3.60
CA ALA A 163 13.30 -2.96 3.82
C ALA A 163 14.27 -4.07 4.22
N HIS A 164 15.38 -4.25 3.50
CA HIS A 164 16.37 -5.30 3.76
C HIS A 164 17.09 -5.11 5.09
N VAL A 165 17.44 -3.88 5.47
CA VAL A 165 17.93 -3.54 6.83
C VAL A 165 16.89 -3.93 7.91
N SER A 166 15.61 -3.73 7.61
CA SER A 166 14.49 -4.08 8.50
C SER A 166 14.04 -5.56 8.41
N LYS A 167 14.71 -6.39 7.59
CA LYS A 167 14.35 -7.79 7.28
C LYS A 167 12.97 -7.98 6.64
N VAL A 168 12.47 -6.93 5.99
CA VAL A 168 11.28 -6.93 5.15
C VAL A 168 11.70 -7.22 3.71
N LYS A 169 10.96 -8.11 3.03
CA LYS A 169 11.21 -8.45 1.62
C LYS A 169 10.61 -7.41 0.66
N VAL A 170 11.17 -7.26 -0.54
CA VAL A 170 10.61 -6.37 -1.58
C VAL A 170 10.39 -7.11 -2.90
N SER A 171 9.15 -7.10 -3.39
CA SER A 171 8.80 -7.53 -4.74
C SER A 171 8.47 -6.31 -5.62
N ILE A 172 8.76 -6.41 -6.92
CA ILE A 172 8.18 -5.48 -7.90
C ILE A 172 6.77 -5.96 -8.27
N ALA A 173 5.76 -5.11 -8.11
CA ALA A 173 4.44 -5.37 -8.68
C ALA A 173 4.40 -4.88 -10.14
N ILE A 174 3.91 -5.72 -11.05
CA ILE A 174 3.88 -5.45 -12.48
C ILE A 174 2.43 -5.47 -12.97
N GLY A 175 1.96 -4.36 -13.54
CA GLY A 175 0.61 -4.21 -14.10
C GLY A 175 -0.27 -3.24 -13.34
N GLY A 176 -1.28 -3.76 -12.62
CA GLY A 176 -2.37 -3.01 -12.00
C GLY A 176 -3.36 -2.42 -13.02
N TRP A 177 -4.41 -1.78 -12.51
CA TRP A 177 -5.58 -1.31 -13.28
C TRP A 177 -5.23 -0.60 -14.59
N SER A 178 -4.29 0.36 -14.54
CA SER A 178 -3.85 1.14 -15.70
C SER A 178 -2.70 0.54 -16.52
N GLY A 179 -2.01 -0.49 -15.99
CA GLY A 179 -0.90 -1.20 -16.65
C GLY A 179 -1.31 -2.50 -17.35
N SER A 180 -2.48 -3.04 -17.01
CA SER A 180 -2.96 -4.36 -17.46
C SER A 180 -3.29 -4.48 -18.96
N LYS A 181 -3.29 -3.36 -19.69
CA LYS A 181 -3.78 -3.23 -21.07
C LYS A 181 -3.24 -4.26 -22.07
N SER A 182 -1.95 -4.57 -21.99
CA SER A 182 -1.22 -5.37 -22.98
C SER A 182 -0.98 -6.83 -22.57
N PHE A 183 -1.45 -7.25 -21.38
CA PHE A 183 -1.10 -8.57 -20.82
C PHE A 183 -1.58 -9.75 -21.68
N SER A 184 -2.80 -9.70 -22.22
CA SER A 184 -3.32 -10.72 -23.14
C SER A 184 -2.39 -10.95 -24.34
N THR A 185 -1.90 -9.86 -24.94
CA THR A 185 -0.94 -9.91 -26.05
C THR A 185 0.45 -10.37 -25.59
N MET A 186 0.88 -10.00 -24.38
CA MET A 186 2.16 -10.46 -23.81
C MET A 186 2.16 -11.97 -23.57
N VAL A 187 1.07 -12.55 -23.02
CA VAL A 187 1.04 -13.99 -22.74
C VAL A 187 0.81 -14.86 -23.97
N SER A 188 0.23 -14.31 -25.05
CA SER A 188 -0.27 -15.09 -26.20
C SER A 188 0.81 -15.80 -27.04
N SER A 189 2.09 -15.46 -26.91
CA SER A 189 3.17 -16.11 -27.66
C SER A 189 4.42 -16.37 -26.81
N VAL A 190 5.15 -17.44 -27.14
CA VAL A 190 6.40 -17.83 -26.47
C VAL A 190 7.44 -16.70 -26.52
N ALA A 191 7.52 -15.97 -27.65
CA ALA A 191 8.46 -14.87 -27.82
C ALA A 191 8.15 -13.69 -26.89
N ASN A 192 6.87 -13.27 -26.81
CA ASN A 192 6.45 -12.17 -25.95
C ASN A 192 6.65 -12.50 -24.47
N ARG A 193 6.32 -13.74 -24.06
CA ARG A 193 6.58 -14.25 -22.71
C ARG A 193 8.08 -14.29 -22.39
N ALA A 194 8.91 -14.78 -23.31
CA ALA A 194 10.36 -14.80 -23.13
C ALA A 194 10.96 -13.40 -22.95
N THR A 195 10.47 -12.38 -23.68
CA THR A 195 10.87 -10.98 -23.49
C THR A 195 10.47 -10.46 -22.11
N PHE A 196 9.20 -10.62 -21.72
CA PHE A 196 8.69 -10.24 -20.39
C PHE A 196 9.50 -10.90 -19.26
N ILE A 197 9.72 -12.21 -19.34
CA ILE A 197 10.43 -13.00 -18.34
C ILE A 197 11.89 -12.54 -18.25
N SER A 198 12.56 -12.36 -19.38
CA SER A 198 13.97 -11.92 -19.41
C SER A 198 14.15 -10.54 -18.76
N ALA A 199 13.26 -9.60 -19.07
CA ALA A 199 13.27 -8.26 -18.47
C ALA A 199 12.87 -8.26 -16.98
N THR A 200 11.90 -9.10 -16.57
CA THR A 200 11.52 -9.30 -15.16
C THR A 200 12.69 -9.87 -14.34
N VAL A 201 13.35 -10.93 -14.85
CA VAL A 201 14.53 -11.54 -14.24
C VAL A 201 15.70 -10.55 -14.16
N ALA A 202 15.89 -9.72 -15.18
CA ALA A 202 16.89 -8.65 -15.17
C ALA A 202 16.59 -7.60 -14.08
N MET A 203 15.34 -7.14 -13.96
CA MET A 203 14.93 -6.16 -12.94
C MET A 203 15.07 -6.72 -11.52
N VAL A 204 14.65 -7.97 -11.28
CA VAL A 204 14.81 -8.66 -9.99
C VAL A 204 16.28 -8.77 -9.58
N LYS A 205 17.19 -9.03 -10.54
CA LYS A 205 18.64 -9.06 -10.30
C LYS A 205 19.22 -7.66 -10.09
N GLN A 206 18.84 -6.68 -10.91
CA GLN A 206 19.37 -5.31 -10.89
C GLN A 206 19.10 -4.58 -9.57
N TYR A 207 17.87 -4.71 -9.04
CA TYR A 207 17.45 -4.02 -7.82
C TYR A 207 17.47 -4.92 -6.57
N ASN A 208 18.12 -6.09 -6.64
CA ASN A 208 18.20 -7.08 -5.56
C ASN A 208 16.83 -7.45 -4.95
N LEU A 209 15.80 -7.58 -5.78
CA LEU A 209 14.43 -7.84 -5.32
C LEU A 209 14.28 -9.27 -4.80
N ASP A 210 13.43 -9.47 -3.80
CA ASP A 210 13.05 -10.79 -3.28
C ASP A 210 12.14 -11.55 -4.22
N GLY A 211 11.49 -10.87 -5.18
CA GLY A 211 10.65 -11.50 -6.18
C GLY A 211 9.85 -10.52 -7.03
N VAL A 212 8.74 -11.03 -7.55
CA VAL A 212 7.79 -10.32 -8.42
C VAL A 212 6.36 -10.61 -7.96
N ASP A 213 5.52 -9.58 -8.02
CA ASP A 213 4.07 -9.67 -7.90
C ASP A 213 3.45 -9.36 -9.28
N ILE A 214 2.60 -10.23 -9.80
CA ILE A 214 1.92 -10.00 -11.08
C ILE A 214 0.49 -9.55 -10.82
N ASP A 215 0.16 -8.37 -11.30
CA ASP A 215 -1.15 -7.75 -11.13
C ASP A 215 -1.77 -7.53 -12.52
N TRP A 216 -2.41 -8.58 -13.05
CA TRP A 216 -3.15 -8.51 -14.31
C TRP A 216 -4.64 -8.38 -14.00
N GLU A 217 -5.22 -7.28 -14.47
CA GLU A 217 -6.64 -6.95 -14.37
C GLU A 217 -7.35 -6.98 -15.76
N PHE A 218 -7.89 -8.11 -16.21
CA PHE A 218 -7.86 -9.46 -15.60
C PHE A 218 -7.64 -10.53 -16.68
N PRO A 219 -7.09 -11.73 -16.33
CA PRO A 219 -7.05 -12.86 -17.25
C PRO A 219 -8.46 -13.31 -17.64
N GLY A 220 -8.76 -13.30 -18.94
CA GLY A 220 -9.98 -13.89 -19.50
C GLY A 220 -11.23 -13.03 -19.44
N ARG A 221 -11.18 -11.84 -18.80
CA ARG A 221 -12.27 -10.86 -18.84
C ARG A 221 -11.75 -9.43 -19.02
N LYS A 222 -12.67 -8.54 -19.36
CA LYS A 222 -12.39 -7.11 -19.38
C LYS A 222 -12.14 -6.59 -17.95
N GLY A 223 -11.02 -5.89 -17.75
CA GLY A 223 -10.82 -4.96 -16.65
C GLY A 223 -11.10 -3.53 -17.13
N LEU A 224 -10.09 -2.65 -17.04
CA LEU A 224 -10.15 -1.29 -17.58
C LEU A 224 -10.56 -1.26 -19.06
N LYS A 225 -11.32 -0.22 -19.43
CA LYS A 225 -12.09 -0.10 -20.69
C LYS A 225 -11.37 -0.43 -22.00
N CYS A 226 -10.06 -0.18 -22.08
CA CYS A 226 -9.24 -0.40 -23.28
C CYS A 226 -8.33 -1.64 -23.20
N ASN A 227 -8.44 -2.46 -22.16
CA ASN A 227 -7.60 -3.64 -22.00
C ASN A 227 -7.93 -4.68 -23.07
N ILE A 228 -6.87 -5.24 -23.68
CA ILE A 228 -6.99 -6.39 -24.58
C ILE A 228 -7.16 -7.63 -23.71
N PHE A 229 -8.18 -8.44 -23.99
CA PHE A 229 -8.44 -9.71 -23.31
C PHE A 229 -8.96 -10.76 -24.30
N ASN A 230 -8.82 -12.03 -23.95
CA ASN A 230 -9.27 -13.18 -24.71
C ASN A 230 -9.77 -14.27 -23.76
N SER A 231 -11.11 -14.40 -23.61
CA SER A 231 -11.71 -15.36 -22.66
C SER A 231 -11.45 -16.82 -22.98
N GLN A 232 -10.95 -17.16 -24.17
CA GLN A 232 -10.61 -18.53 -24.56
C GLN A 232 -9.18 -18.95 -24.18
N SER A 233 -8.24 -18.01 -24.04
CA SER A 233 -6.81 -18.34 -23.96
C SER A 233 -5.96 -17.52 -22.97
N ASP A 234 -6.44 -16.38 -22.46
CA ASP A 234 -5.67 -15.56 -21.50
C ASP A 234 -5.18 -16.38 -20.31
N THR A 235 -6.09 -17.07 -19.63
CA THR A 235 -5.81 -17.78 -18.37
C THR A 235 -4.94 -19.02 -18.57
N SER A 236 -5.06 -19.73 -19.69
CA SER A 236 -4.17 -20.86 -20.02
C SER A 236 -2.77 -20.35 -20.44
N ASN A 237 -2.69 -19.26 -21.20
CA ASN A 237 -1.43 -18.61 -21.52
C ASN A 237 -0.75 -17.98 -20.28
N PHE A 238 -1.53 -17.50 -19.30
CA PHE A 238 -1.00 -17.01 -18.03
C PHE A 238 -0.36 -18.12 -17.21
N LEU A 239 -0.96 -19.32 -17.19
CA LEU A 239 -0.34 -20.49 -16.56
C LEU A 239 0.97 -20.91 -17.25
N LEU A 240 1.08 -20.75 -18.57
CA LEU A 240 2.36 -20.95 -19.29
C LEU A 240 3.40 -19.91 -18.85
N LEU A 241 3.04 -18.62 -18.81
CA LEU A 241 3.91 -17.55 -18.32
C LEU A 241 4.45 -17.88 -16.92
N LEU A 242 3.58 -18.27 -15.99
CA LEU A 242 3.97 -18.51 -14.59
C LEU A 242 4.84 -19.76 -14.41
N LYS A 243 4.70 -20.76 -15.29
CA LYS A 243 5.60 -21.92 -15.36
C LYS A 243 6.99 -21.52 -15.85
N GLU A 244 7.06 -20.81 -16.98
CA GLU A 244 8.30 -20.33 -17.59
C GLU A 244 9.03 -19.31 -16.67
N LEU A 245 8.27 -18.43 -16.01
CA LEU A 245 8.79 -17.45 -15.05
C LEU A 245 9.34 -18.11 -13.78
N ARG A 246 8.68 -19.16 -13.27
CA ARG A 246 9.19 -19.96 -12.13
C ARG A 246 10.47 -20.70 -12.48
N GLU A 247 10.59 -21.22 -13.69
CA GLU A 247 11.83 -21.83 -14.17
C GLU A 247 12.98 -20.79 -14.25
N ALA A 248 12.70 -19.60 -14.76
CA ALA A 248 13.70 -18.54 -14.95
C ALA A 248 14.10 -17.77 -13.67
N LEU A 249 13.21 -17.66 -12.67
CA LEU A 249 13.50 -17.05 -11.36
C LEU A 249 14.00 -18.06 -10.30
N GLY A 250 13.73 -19.35 -10.49
CA GLY A 250 14.05 -20.39 -9.51
C GLY A 250 13.12 -20.40 -8.29
N GLN A 251 13.52 -21.11 -7.24
CA GLN A 251 12.72 -21.30 -6.02
C GLN A 251 13.03 -20.27 -4.90
N ASP A 252 14.19 -19.59 -4.97
CA ASP A 252 14.63 -18.64 -3.94
C ASP A 252 13.94 -17.27 -4.02
N LYS A 253 13.30 -16.98 -5.17
CA LYS A 253 12.60 -15.72 -5.44
C LYS A 253 11.09 -15.93 -5.43
N LEU A 254 10.37 -14.94 -4.90
CA LEU A 254 8.92 -14.98 -4.80
C LEU A 254 8.27 -14.75 -6.17
N ILE A 255 7.20 -15.48 -6.45
CA ILE A 255 6.20 -15.14 -7.47
C ILE A 255 4.84 -15.09 -6.78
N THR A 256 4.31 -13.89 -6.58
CA THR A 256 2.97 -13.67 -6.04
C THR A 256 2.07 -13.10 -7.14
N LEU A 257 0.76 -13.21 -6.98
CA LEU A 257 -0.20 -12.60 -7.91
C LEU A 257 -1.18 -11.74 -7.13
N ALA A 258 -1.39 -10.48 -7.52
CA ALA A 258 -2.64 -9.80 -7.20
C ALA A 258 -3.75 -10.40 -8.06
N VAL A 259 -4.88 -10.74 -7.44
CA VAL A 259 -5.99 -11.43 -8.12
C VAL A 259 -7.34 -10.90 -7.66
N ARG A 260 -8.33 -10.91 -8.56
CA ARG A 260 -9.69 -10.49 -8.25
C ARG A 260 -10.35 -11.33 -7.14
N ALA A 261 -11.45 -10.81 -6.59
CA ALA A 261 -12.31 -11.44 -5.60
C ALA A 261 -12.94 -12.81 -5.98
N GLU A 262 -12.63 -13.37 -7.14
CA GLU A 262 -13.05 -14.68 -7.65
C GLU A 262 -11.89 -15.28 -8.48
N THR A 263 -11.98 -16.55 -8.87
CA THR A 263 -10.96 -17.19 -9.73
C THR A 263 -10.86 -16.54 -11.13
N PHE A 264 -9.72 -16.75 -11.80
CA PHE A 264 -9.50 -16.31 -13.19
C PHE A 264 -10.62 -16.76 -14.13
N ASP A 265 -10.92 -16.00 -15.18
CA ASP A 265 -11.99 -16.37 -16.11
C ASP A 265 -11.48 -17.26 -17.25
N GLY A 266 -12.32 -18.20 -17.67
CA GLY A 266 -12.22 -18.91 -18.94
C GLY A 266 -13.43 -18.60 -19.84
N PRO A 267 -13.72 -19.43 -20.86
CA PRO A 267 -14.78 -19.18 -21.83
C PRO A 267 -16.17 -18.96 -21.22
N ASN A 268 -16.40 -19.54 -20.03
CA ASN A 268 -17.70 -19.62 -19.35
C ASN A 268 -17.71 -18.88 -17.99
N GLY A 269 -16.78 -17.94 -17.76
CA GLY A 269 -16.61 -17.25 -16.48
C GLY A 269 -15.56 -17.91 -15.55
N PRO A 270 -15.66 -17.75 -14.22
CA PRO A 270 -14.63 -18.18 -13.27
C PRO A 270 -14.28 -19.67 -13.38
N ILE A 271 -12.98 -20.00 -13.44
CA ILE A 271 -12.51 -21.40 -13.52
C ILE A 271 -12.59 -22.12 -12.17
N THR A 272 -12.88 -23.41 -12.21
CA THR A 272 -13.10 -24.26 -11.02
C THR A 272 -11.89 -25.08 -10.59
N ASP A 273 -10.73 -24.90 -11.22
CA ASP A 273 -9.46 -25.53 -10.84
C ASP A 273 -8.30 -24.54 -11.08
N VAL A 274 -7.58 -24.20 -10.00
CA VAL A 274 -6.36 -23.38 -10.01
C VAL A 274 -5.16 -24.13 -9.40
N SER A 275 -5.26 -25.45 -9.22
CA SER A 275 -4.24 -26.28 -8.58
C SER A 275 -2.89 -26.27 -9.32
N GLU A 276 -2.90 -26.07 -10.64
CA GLU A 276 -1.69 -25.87 -11.44
C GLU A 276 -1.02 -24.50 -11.17
N PHE A 277 -1.79 -23.43 -10.93
CA PHE A 277 -1.24 -22.14 -10.54
C PHE A 277 -0.61 -22.24 -9.14
N ALA A 278 -1.28 -22.93 -8.21
CA ALA A 278 -0.80 -23.16 -6.85
C ALA A 278 0.54 -23.91 -6.77
N LYS A 279 0.99 -24.58 -7.85
CA LYS A 279 2.31 -25.23 -7.94
C LYS A 279 3.43 -24.26 -8.28
N VAL A 280 3.15 -23.12 -8.94
CA VAL A 280 4.18 -22.18 -9.44
C VAL A 280 4.24 -20.85 -8.71
N VAL A 281 3.16 -20.41 -8.07
CA VAL A 281 3.15 -19.19 -7.23
C VAL A 281 3.44 -19.50 -5.76
N ASP A 282 4.00 -18.55 -5.03
CA ASP A 282 4.17 -18.63 -3.57
C ASP A 282 2.84 -18.47 -2.85
N TRP A 283 2.07 -17.43 -3.22
CA TRP A 283 0.69 -17.20 -2.80
C TRP A 283 -0.03 -16.25 -3.77
N ILE A 284 -1.36 -16.17 -3.62
CA ILE A 284 -2.20 -15.14 -4.23
C ILE A 284 -2.59 -14.07 -3.20
N ASN A 285 -2.62 -12.83 -3.64
CA ASN A 285 -3.04 -11.63 -2.94
C ASN A 285 -4.47 -11.29 -3.42
N ILE A 286 -5.50 -11.79 -2.74
CA ILE A 286 -6.90 -11.66 -3.16
C ILE A 286 -7.41 -10.25 -2.86
N MET A 287 -7.70 -9.48 -3.90
CA MET A 287 -8.32 -8.16 -3.84
C MET A 287 -9.80 -8.33 -3.50
N ALA A 288 -10.10 -8.32 -2.20
CA ALA A 288 -11.42 -8.58 -1.60
C ALA A 288 -12.16 -7.27 -1.24
N TYR A 289 -11.97 -6.28 -2.10
CA TYR A 289 -12.42 -4.89 -2.03
C TYR A 289 -12.81 -4.42 -3.44
N ASP A 290 -13.17 -3.15 -3.64
CA ASP A 290 -13.84 -2.66 -4.87
C ASP A 290 -15.13 -3.44 -5.23
N LEU A 291 -15.84 -4.01 -4.23
CA LEU A 291 -16.97 -4.93 -4.49
C LEU A 291 -18.32 -4.23 -4.69
N SER A 292 -18.42 -2.92 -4.40
CA SER A 292 -19.61 -2.09 -4.65
C SER A 292 -19.32 -0.79 -5.41
N VAL A 293 -18.18 -0.71 -6.11
CA VAL A 293 -17.83 0.44 -6.98
C VAL A 293 -18.40 0.27 -8.39
N ASP A 294 -18.36 1.34 -9.18
CA ASP A 294 -18.88 1.39 -10.54
C ASP A 294 -18.01 0.58 -11.53
N ASP A 295 -18.48 -0.61 -11.95
CA ASP A 295 -17.89 -1.37 -13.06
C ASP A 295 -18.74 -1.30 -14.36
N GLU A 296 -18.14 -1.58 -15.52
CA GLU A 296 -18.83 -1.50 -16.82
C GLU A 296 -19.80 -2.68 -17.10
N SER A 297 -20.17 -3.51 -16.11
CA SER A 297 -21.10 -4.64 -16.31
C SER A 297 -22.54 -4.22 -16.61
N GLY A 298 -22.98 -3.09 -16.05
CA GLY A 298 -24.37 -2.63 -16.11
C GLY A 298 -25.36 -3.38 -15.20
N GLU A 299 -24.87 -4.21 -14.27
CA GLU A 299 -25.69 -4.97 -13.32
C GLU A 299 -26.51 -4.07 -12.37
N ASP A 300 -27.71 -4.52 -11.98
CA ASP A 300 -28.65 -3.69 -11.20
C ASP A 300 -28.15 -3.29 -9.81
N TRP A 301 -27.27 -4.08 -9.18
CA TRP A 301 -26.75 -3.75 -7.84
C TRP A 301 -25.92 -2.46 -7.84
N ILE A 302 -25.30 -2.11 -8.97
CA ILE A 302 -24.52 -0.88 -9.15
C ILE A 302 -25.39 0.36 -8.90
N LYS A 303 -26.72 0.27 -9.10
CA LYS A 303 -27.68 1.38 -8.94
C LYS A 303 -28.00 1.69 -7.47
N SER A 304 -27.42 0.94 -6.53
CA SER A 304 -27.54 1.16 -5.08
C SER A 304 -26.19 1.48 -4.43
N THR A 305 -26.23 2.15 -3.28
CA THR A 305 -25.09 2.23 -2.36
C THR A 305 -24.77 0.84 -1.80
N GLY A 306 -23.51 0.61 -1.41
CA GLY A 306 -23.10 -0.69 -0.87
C GLY A 306 -21.80 -0.67 -0.07
N PRO A 307 -21.45 -1.78 0.60
CA PRO A 307 -20.17 -1.94 1.28
C PRO A 307 -19.02 -2.06 0.27
N ASN A 308 -17.90 -1.36 0.47
CA ASN A 308 -16.74 -1.51 -0.42
C ASN A 308 -16.12 -2.92 -0.32
N ALA A 309 -15.77 -3.33 0.90
CA ALA A 309 -15.12 -4.60 1.19
C ALA A 309 -15.94 -5.44 2.20
N PRO A 310 -17.18 -5.87 1.86
CA PRO A 310 -18.03 -6.65 2.77
C PRO A 310 -17.34 -7.93 3.24
N PHE A 311 -17.46 -8.24 4.54
CA PHE A 311 -17.04 -9.53 5.09
C PHE A 311 -17.95 -10.68 4.62
N MET A 312 -19.26 -10.43 4.66
CA MET A 312 -20.36 -11.29 4.18
C MET A 312 -21.32 -10.46 3.33
N THR A 313 -22.13 -11.09 2.47
CA THR A 313 -23.21 -10.38 1.75
C THR A 313 -24.49 -10.29 2.54
N THR A 314 -25.25 -9.20 2.36
CA THR A 314 -26.67 -9.20 2.71
C THR A 314 -27.44 -9.97 1.62
N PRO A 315 -28.20 -11.02 1.96
CA PRO A 315 -28.92 -11.82 0.97
C PRO A 315 -29.84 -10.97 0.09
N GLY A 316 -29.61 -11.00 -1.22
CA GLY A 316 -30.43 -10.28 -2.20
C GLY A 316 -30.27 -8.75 -2.22
N LYS A 317 -29.28 -8.18 -1.53
CA LYS A 317 -28.92 -6.75 -1.63
C LYS A 317 -27.45 -6.56 -2.03
N GLY A 318 -27.20 -5.66 -2.98
CA GLY A 318 -25.86 -5.43 -3.52
C GLY A 318 -25.29 -6.62 -4.29
N ARG A 319 -24.03 -6.49 -4.73
CA ARG A 319 -23.27 -7.58 -5.35
C ARG A 319 -23.21 -8.77 -4.38
N GLN A 320 -23.52 -9.98 -4.86
CA GLN A 320 -23.44 -11.19 -4.02
C GLN A 320 -22.00 -11.76 -4.00
N LEU A 321 -21.05 -10.89 -3.64
CA LEU A 321 -19.62 -11.18 -3.50
C LEU A 321 -19.07 -10.47 -2.25
N SER A 322 -18.18 -11.13 -1.51
CA SER A 322 -17.63 -10.64 -0.23
C SER A 322 -16.35 -11.39 0.14
N PHE A 323 -15.57 -10.83 1.08
CA PHE A 323 -14.29 -11.35 1.58
C PHE A 323 -14.28 -12.85 1.86
N THR A 324 -15.31 -13.36 2.55
CA THR A 324 -15.46 -14.79 2.86
C THR A 324 -15.82 -15.64 1.64
N GLN A 325 -16.65 -15.11 0.73
CA GLN A 325 -17.01 -15.77 -0.53
C GLN A 325 -15.83 -15.82 -1.49
N SER A 326 -15.01 -14.77 -1.55
CA SER A 326 -13.76 -14.70 -2.32
C SER A 326 -12.78 -15.78 -1.88
N ALA A 327 -12.49 -15.83 -0.58
CA ALA A 327 -11.66 -16.88 0.00
C ALA A 327 -12.23 -18.28 -0.28
N THR A 328 -13.54 -18.45 -0.14
CA THR A 328 -14.26 -19.72 -0.43
C THR A 328 -14.17 -20.12 -1.91
N SER A 329 -14.18 -19.16 -2.85
CA SER A 329 -14.08 -19.41 -4.28
C SER A 329 -12.70 -19.98 -4.65
N TRP A 330 -11.64 -19.30 -4.22
CA TRP A 330 -10.26 -19.73 -4.43
C TRP A 330 -9.92 -21.06 -3.71
N LEU A 331 -10.42 -21.27 -2.48
CA LEU A 331 -10.31 -22.55 -1.78
C LEU A 331 -10.98 -23.71 -2.54
N LYS A 332 -12.23 -23.51 -3.02
CA LYS A 332 -12.98 -24.54 -3.76
C LYS A 332 -12.32 -24.92 -5.08
N ALA A 333 -11.65 -23.98 -5.73
CA ALA A 333 -10.85 -24.23 -6.93
C ALA A 333 -9.47 -24.85 -6.63
N GLY A 334 -9.15 -25.19 -5.37
CA GLY A 334 -7.94 -25.92 -5.03
C GLY A 334 -6.70 -25.05 -4.76
N MET A 335 -6.85 -23.73 -4.55
CA MET A 335 -5.76 -22.94 -3.96
C MET A 335 -5.61 -23.31 -2.47
N PRO A 336 -4.43 -23.75 -2.00
CA PRO A 336 -4.23 -24.08 -0.59
C PRO A 336 -4.41 -22.85 0.31
N ALA A 337 -5.03 -23.03 1.48
CA ALA A 337 -5.16 -21.97 2.49
C ALA A 337 -3.80 -21.30 2.81
N SER A 338 -2.74 -22.10 2.93
CA SER A 338 -1.36 -21.65 3.15
C SER A 338 -0.74 -20.86 1.96
N LYS A 339 -1.50 -20.67 0.88
CA LYS A 339 -1.16 -19.84 -0.30
C LYS A 339 -2.22 -18.76 -0.59
N ILE A 340 -3.14 -18.49 0.34
CA ILE A 340 -4.12 -17.39 0.25
C ILE A 340 -3.69 -16.25 1.18
N VAL A 341 -3.51 -15.05 0.63
CA VAL A 341 -3.33 -13.80 1.35
C VAL A 341 -4.55 -12.92 1.06
N MET A 342 -5.25 -12.48 2.10
CA MET A 342 -6.48 -11.70 1.95
C MET A 342 -6.21 -10.20 1.93
N GLY A 343 -6.70 -9.50 0.90
CA GLY A 343 -6.57 -8.06 0.74
C GLY A 343 -7.59 -7.26 1.52
N VAL A 344 -7.15 -6.12 2.05
CA VAL A 344 -7.97 -5.07 2.65
C VAL A 344 -7.52 -3.70 2.16
N GLU A 345 -8.35 -2.69 2.39
CA GLU A 345 -8.02 -1.31 2.01
C GLU A 345 -7.95 -0.39 3.22
N PHE A 346 -7.01 0.55 3.19
CA PHE A 346 -6.89 1.63 4.17
C PHE A 346 -7.52 2.93 3.60
N LEU A 347 -8.64 2.75 2.90
CA LEU A 347 -9.44 3.79 2.27
C LEU A 347 -10.92 3.37 2.21
N GLY A 348 -11.76 4.25 1.68
CA GLY A 348 -13.17 4.01 1.39
C GLY A 348 -13.64 4.75 0.14
N HIS A 349 -14.90 4.53 -0.26
CA HIS A 349 -15.47 5.08 -1.50
C HIS A 349 -16.77 5.83 -1.21
N SER A 350 -16.91 7.04 -1.78
CA SER A 350 -18.07 7.90 -1.66
C SER A 350 -19.08 7.78 -2.80
N GLN A 351 -20.36 7.73 -2.44
CA GLN A 351 -21.51 7.66 -3.35
C GLN A 351 -22.58 8.67 -2.90
N THR A 352 -23.34 9.24 -3.84
CA THR A 352 -24.46 10.14 -3.51
C THR A 352 -25.75 9.33 -3.36
N ALA A 353 -26.30 9.21 -2.16
CA ALA A 353 -27.60 8.56 -1.97
C ALA A 353 -28.73 9.50 -2.45
N LEU A 354 -29.71 8.97 -3.19
CA LEU A 354 -30.82 9.79 -3.70
C LEU A 354 -31.87 10.06 -2.60
N GLN A 355 -31.96 9.17 -1.61
CA GLN A 355 -32.91 9.21 -0.49
C GLN A 355 -32.21 9.44 0.86
N PRO A 356 -32.92 9.92 1.91
CA PRO A 356 -32.42 9.93 3.28
C PRO A 356 -32.09 8.51 3.76
N MET A 357 -30.95 8.35 4.45
CA MET A 357 -30.50 7.05 4.97
C MET A 357 -30.73 6.90 6.49
N THR A 358 -31.03 5.69 6.93
CA THR A 358 -31.11 5.24 8.33
C THR A 358 -30.14 4.08 8.56
N PRO A 359 -29.82 3.69 9.81
CA PRO A 359 -28.85 2.61 10.07
C PRO A 359 -29.11 1.29 9.34
N ASP A 360 -30.36 0.94 9.06
CA ASP A 360 -30.74 -0.29 8.35
C ASP A 360 -30.74 -0.15 6.81
N SER A 361 -30.45 1.04 6.28
CA SER A 361 -30.61 1.39 4.86
C SER A 361 -29.29 1.52 4.08
N GLN A 362 -28.25 0.76 4.43
CA GLN A 362 -26.94 0.76 3.75
C GLN A 362 -27.05 0.64 2.21
N TYR A 363 -28.06 -0.09 1.74
CA TYR A 363 -28.40 -0.22 0.33
C TYR A 363 -29.59 0.69 -0.03
N ALA A 364 -29.31 1.89 -0.53
CA ALA A 364 -30.27 2.87 -1.01
C ALA A 364 -29.99 3.22 -2.49
N PRO A 365 -30.99 3.65 -3.30
CA PRO A 365 -30.75 4.11 -4.66
C PRO A 365 -29.76 5.28 -4.68
N ARG A 366 -28.76 5.24 -5.56
CA ARG A 366 -27.69 6.25 -5.67
C ARG A 366 -27.67 6.97 -7.02
N ASP A 367 -26.96 8.10 -7.05
CA ASP A 367 -26.57 8.76 -8.30
C ASP A 367 -25.54 7.92 -9.06
N SER A 368 -25.61 7.95 -10.39
CA SER A 368 -24.62 7.32 -11.29
C SER A 368 -23.38 8.19 -11.52
N ILE A 369 -23.38 9.45 -11.06
CA ILE A 369 -22.17 10.26 -10.97
C ILE A 369 -21.47 9.92 -9.64
N ILE A 370 -20.24 9.40 -9.72
CA ILE A 370 -19.40 9.13 -8.55
C ILE A 370 -19.19 10.45 -7.79
N ALA A 371 -19.51 10.45 -6.49
CA ALA A 371 -19.32 11.60 -5.64
C ALA A 371 -17.81 11.83 -5.45
N LYS A 372 -17.35 13.10 -5.50
CA LYS A 372 -15.95 13.40 -5.18
C LYS A 372 -15.60 12.82 -3.80
N GLY A 373 -14.47 12.13 -3.76
CA GLY A 373 -13.80 11.62 -2.59
C GLY A 373 -13.17 12.72 -1.73
N ASP A 374 -11.99 12.43 -1.20
CA ASP A 374 -11.28 13.33 -0.30
C ASP A 374 -10.51 14.47 -0.99
N ILE A 375 -9.68 15.19 -0.23
CA ILE A 375 -8.86 16.30 -0.76
C ILE A 375 -7.88 15.89 -1.87
N ASN A 376 -7.52 14.60 -1.95
CA ASN A 376 -6.64 14.01 -2.97
C ASN A 376 -7.38 13.35 -4.15
N ASP A 377 -8.72 13.22 -4.11
CA ASP A 377 -9.51 12.74 -5.26
C ASP A 377 -9.69 13.87 -6.30
N GLU A 378 -8.79 13.90 -7.28
CA GLU A 378 -8.87 14.75 -8.47
C GLU A 378 -9.55 14.02 -9.64
N LEU A 379 -10.01 14.76 -10.66
CA LEU A 379 -10.57 14.14 -11.87
C LEU A 379 -9.49 13.32 -12.59
N TRP A 380 -9.58 12.00 -12.51
CA TRP A 380 -8.57 11.07 -12.97
C TRP A 380 -9.01 10.34 -14.24
N SER A 381 -8.07 10.14 -15.17
CA SER A 381 -8.14 9.06 -16.15
C SER A 381 -6.74 8.51 -16.46
N PRO A 382 -6.61 7.22 -16.79
CA PRO A 382 -5.31 6.61 -17.06
C PRO A 382 -4.80 7.01 -18.45
N LYS A 383 -3.60 7.60 -18.51
CA LYS A 383 -2.96 8.07 -19.75
C LYS A 383 -2.76 6.98 -20.82
N SER A 384 -2.64 5.72 -20.40
CA SER A 384 -2.59 4.53 -21.26
C SER A 384 -3.91 4.23 -22.00
N CYS A 385 -5.00 4.88 -21.59
CA CYS A 385 -6.38 4.53 -21.94
C CYS A 385 -7.28 5.76 -22.27
N PRO A 386 -7.01 6.53 -23.35
CA PRO A 386 -7.74 7.77 -23.66
C PRO A 386 -9.25 7.62 -23.94
N SER A 387 -9.80 6.40 -23.97
CA SER A 387 -11.25 6.13 -24.09
C SER A 387 -12.01 6.19 -22.75
N VAL A 388 -11.29 6.37 -21.63
CA VAL A 388 -11.82 6.58 -20.28
C VAL A 388 -11.97 8.09 -20.03
N THR A 389 -13.21 8.53 -19.84
CA THR A 389 -13.52 9.92 -19.48
C THR A 389 -12.99 10.22 -18.08
N PRO A 390 -12.34 11.38 -17.84
CA PRO A 390 -11.94 11.80 -16.50
C PRO A 390 -13.13 11.87 -15.54
N ALA A 391 -13.00 11.22 -14.39
CA ALA A 391 -14.02 11.15 -13.36
C ALA A 391 -13.37 11.22 -11.97
N PHE A 392 -14.18 11.48 -10.94
CA PHE A 392 -13.77 11.27 -9.56
C PHE A 392 -13.73 9.77 -9.27
N THR A 393 -12.78 9.34 -8.43
CA THR A 393 -12.68 7.95 -7.96
C THR A 393 -13.59 7.69 -6.76
N GLY A 394 -13.99 8.76 -6.06
CA GLY A 394 -14.71 8.67 -4.79
C GLY A 394 -13.84 8.24 -3.62
N ILE A 395 -12.53 8.11 -3.81
CA ILE A 395 -11.63 7.58 -2.78
C ILE A 395 -11.48 8.53 -1.59
N TRP A 396 -11.61 7.97 -0.39
CA TRP A 396 -11.34 8.58 0.91
C TRP A 396 -10.27 7.78 1.63
N PHE A 397 -9.03 8.26 1.66
CA PHE A 397 -7.96 7.67 2.48
C PHE A 397 -8.35 7.70 3.96
N TRP A 398 -7.98 6.66 4.71
CA TRP A 398 -8.25 6.61 6.16
C TRP A 398 -7.76 7.87 6.88
N LYS A 399 -6.52 8.31 6.63
CA LYS A 399 -5.97 9.57 7.15
C LYS A 399 -6.81 10.80 6.83
N ASN A 400 -7.49 10.83 5.68
CA ASN A 400 -8.28 11.99 5.25
C ASN A 400 -9.69 11.99 5.84
N LEU A 401 -10.26 10.82 6.18
CA LEU A 401 -11.46 10.73 7.03
C LEU A 401 -11.18 11.33 8.42
N ARG A 402 -9.97 11.13 8.95
CA ARG A 402 -9.53 11.69 10.25
C ARG A 402 -9.22 13.20 10.12
N GLN A 403 -8.33 13.57 9.20
CA GLN A 403 -7.77 14.94 9.08
C GLN A 403 -8.76 15.98 8.56
N GLN A 404 -9.73 15.61 7.70
CA GLN A 404 -10.83 16.52 7.32
C GLN A 404 -11.99 16.49 8.31
N GLY A 405 -11.83 15.85 9.47
CA GLY A 405 -12.82 15.85 10.54
C GLY A 405 -14.11 15.11 10.22
N ILE A 406 -14.08 14.06 9.39
CA ILE A 406 -15.24 13.19 9.15
C ILE A 406 -15.41 12.19 10.31
N LEU A 407 -14.29 11.61 10.76
CA LEU A 407 -14.16 10.75 11.92
C LEU A 407 -13.42 11.46 13.05
N LYS A 408 -14.18 11.90 14.07
CA LYS A 408 -13.64 12.41 15.34
C LYS A 408 -12.71 11.39 16.00
N CYS A 409 -13.13 10.12 15.99
CA CYS A 409 -12.47 8.98 16.61
C CYS A 409 -12.58 7.77 15.66
N THR A 410 -11.72 6.77 15.79
CA THR A 410 -11.64 5.61 14.89
C THR A 410 -12.99 4.92 14.70
N LEU A 411 -13.84 4.88 15.73
CA LEU A 411 -15.18 4.29 15.68
C LEU A 411 -16.31 5.33 15.88
N THR A 412 -16.05 6.64 15.71
CA THR A 412 -17.06 7.71 15.94
C THR A 412 -16.97 8.86 14.94
N ALA A 413 -18.09 9.13 14.27
CA ALA A 413 -18.26 10.28 13.39
C ALA A 413 -18.16 11.63 14.13
N SER A 414 -17.80 12.67 13.38
CA SER A 414 -17.95 14.06 13.81
C SER A 414 -19.39 14.57 13.67
N GLU A 415 -19.65 15.77 14.19
CA GLU A 415 -20.92 16.46 13.99
C GLU A 415 -21.26 16.64 12.49
N GLY A 416 -22.55 16.53 12.15
CA GLY A 416 -23.04 16.51 10.77
C GLY A 416 -22.91 15.17 10.04
N TRP A 417 -22.19 14.19 10.61
CA TRP A 417 -22.02 12.84 10.07
C TRP A 417 -22.63 11.78 10.99
N VAL A 418 -23.18 10.73 10.38
CA VAL A 418 -23.68 9.52 11.06
C VAL A 418 -22.79 8.35 10.68
N ARG A 419 -22.06 7.75 11.63
CA ARG A 419 -21.40 6.46 11.45
C ARG A 419 -22.36 5.34 11.85
N THR A 420 -22.54 4.39 10.95
CA THR A 420 -23.21 3.11 11.20
C THR A 420 -22.17 1.99 11.05
N PHE A 421 -22.34 0.90 11.79
CA PHE A 421 -21.66 -0.36 11.51
C PHE A 421 -22.72 -1.40 11.15
N ASP A 422 -22.67 -1.94 9.93
CA ASP A 422 -23.64 -2.94 9.50
C ASP A 422 -23.24 -4.34 10.01
N ASN A 423 -24.14 -4.95 10.76
CA ASN A 423 -23.89 -6.21 11.45
C ASN A 423 -23.91 -7.45 10.53
N VAL A 424 -24.41 -7.33 9.29
CA VAL A 424 -24.41 -8.45 8.33
C VAL A 424 -23.08 -8.48 7.58
N THR A 425 -22.74 -7.37 6.95
CA THR A 425 -21.51 -7.19 6.16
C THR A 425 -20.27 -6.98 7.02
N GLN A 426 -20.43 -6.70 8.32
CA GLN A 426 -19.36 -6.37 9.27
C GLN A 426 -18.46 -5.24 8.75
N THR A 427 -19.07 -4.21 8.15
CA THR A 427 -18.37 -3.01 7.65
C THR A 427 -18.99 -1.72 8.18
N PRO A 428 -18.17 -0.68 8.44
CA PRO A 428 -18.68 0.64 8.73
C PRO A 428 -19.13 1.36 7.44
N TRP A 429 -20.03 2.32 7.64
CA TRP A 429 -20.32 3.35 6.66
C TRP A 429 -20.65 4.68 7.35
N LEU A 430 -20.44 5.76 6.62
CA LEU A 430 -20.69 7.14 7.04
C LEU A 430 -21.76 7.74 6.13
N TYR A 431 -22.63 8.59 6.68
CA TYR A 431 -23.59 9.36 5.91
C TYR A 431 -23.74 10.78 6.43
N ASN A 432 -23.79 11.74 5.51
CA ASN A 432 -24.04 13.15 5.81
C ASN A 432 -25.44 13.54 5.29
N PRO A 433 -26.45 13.75 6.15
CA PRO A 433 -27.82 14.04 5.71
C PRO A 433 -27.99 15.34 4.91
N SER A 434 -27.05 16.29 5.01
CA SER A 434 -27.11 17.58 4.31
C SER A 434 -26.57 17.52 2.89
N THR A 435 -25.52 16.73 2.64
CA THR A 435 -24.92 16.53 1.30
C THR A 435 -25.44 15.27 0.60
N LYS A 436 -26.09 14.37 1.35
CA LYS A 436 -26.43 12.99 0.98
C LYS A 436 -25.24 12.10 0.61
N MET A 437 -24.00 12.50 0.95
CA MET A 437 -22.82 11.67 0.74
C MET A 437 -22.86 10.47 1.68
N TYR A 438 -22.81 9.27 1.11
CA TYR A 438 -22.51 8.00 1.75
C TYR A 438 -21.04 7.67 1.52
N ILE A 439 -20.35 7.09 2.50
CA ILE A 439 -18.97 6.57 2.35
C ILE A 439 -18.89 5.18 3.02
N SER A 440 -18.43 4.16 2.29
CA SER A 440 -18.07 2.85 2.87
C SER A 440 -16.55 2.68 2.91
N TYR A 441 -16.03 2.12 4.00
CA TYR A 441 -14.59 2.03 4.31
C TYR A 441 -14.34 0.80 5.20
N ASP A 442 -13.07 0.52 5.51
CA ASP A 442 -12.68 -0.36 6.61
C ASP A 442 -12.19 0.46 7.81
N ASP A 443 -12.46 -0.02 9.03
CA ASP A 443 -11.99 0.56 10.29
C ASP A 443 -11.46 -0.53 11.24
N PRO A 444 -10.92 -0.19 12.43
CA PRO A 444 -10.36 -1.18 13.35
C PRO A 444 -11.30 -2.33 13.72
N ALA A 445 -12.63 -2.13 13.72
CA ALA A 445 -13.59 -3.18 14.05
C ALA A 445 -13.82 -4.14 12.87
N SER A 446 -13.96 -3.65 11.64
CA SER A 446 -14.12 -4.51 10.46
C SER A 446 -12.82 -5.25 10.11
N LEU A 447 -11.66 -4.60 10.29
CA LEU A 447 -10.36 -5.24 10.13
C LEU A 447 -10.15 -6.37 11.16
N PHE A 448 -10.52 -6.17 12.42
CA PHE A 448 -10.45 -7.22 13.46
C PHE A 448 -11.19 -8.50 13.04
N VAL A 449 -12.41 -8.38 12.49
CA VAL A 449 -13.21 -9.52 12.01
C VAL A 449 -12.51 -10.25 10.85
N LYS A 450 -11.96 -9.49 9.90
CA LYS A 450 -11.20 -10.01 8.76
C LYS A 450 -9.90 -10.74 9.18
N ILE A 451 -9.20 -10.22 10.19
CA ILE A 451 -7.98 -10.83 10.77
C ILE A 451 -8.31 -12.14 11.50
N ASP A 452 -9.33 -12.14 12.35
CA ASP A 452 -9.77 -13.32 13.10
C ASP A 452 -10.21 -14.45 12.15
N TYR A 453 -10.99 -14.14 11.11
CA TYR A 453 -11.33 -15.10 10.07
C TYR A 453 -10.09 -15.62 9.33
N THR A 454 -9.19 -14.74 8.90
CA THR A 454 -7.94 -15.11 8.20
C THR A 454 -7.10 -16.09 9.02
N ARG A 455 -7.01 -15.87 10.34
CA ARG A 455 -6.35 -16.81 11.28
C ARG A 455 -7.09 -18.13 11.40
N LYS A 456 -8.42 -18.10 11.56
CA LYS A 456 -9.27 -19.30 11.70
C LYS A 456 -9.29 -20.19 10.46
N GLN A 457 -9.16 -19.62 9.26
CA GLN A 457 -9.01 -20.39 8.02
C GLN A 457 -7.56 -20.87 7.75
N GLY A 458 -6.59 -20.51 8.62
CA GLY A 458 -5.19 -20.90 8.48
C GLY A 458 -4.44 -20.23 7.33
N PHE A 459 -4.95 -19.10 6.82
CA PHE A 459 -4.43 -18.43 5.63
C PHE A 459 -2.96 -17.99 5.76
N ARG A 460 -2.32 -17.72 4.61
CA ARG A 460 -0.91 -17.29 4.53
C ARG A 460 -0.70 -15.92 5.19
N GLY A 461 -1.69 -15.04 5.11
CA GLY A 461 -1.67 -13.75 5.78
C GLY A 461 -2.65 -12.74 5.19
N MET A 462 -2.32 -11.45 5.28
CA MET A 462 -3.09 -10.35 4.70
C MET A 462 -2.21 -9.41 3.86
N MET A 463 -2.84 -8.73 2.91
CA MET A 463 -2.23 -7.63 2.16
C MET A 463 -3.08 -6.36 2.30
N LEU A 464 -2.46 -5.19 2.10
CA LEU A 464 -3.16 -3.91 2.21
C LEU A 464 -2.81 -2.94 1.06
N TRP A 465 -3.84 -2.23 0.59
CA TRP A 465 -3.76 -1.15 -0.39
C TRP A 465 -4.23 0.18 0.23
N ASP A 466 -3.46 1.28 0.25
CA ASP A 466 -2.01 1.40 0.01
C ASP A 466 -1.31 1.91 1.29
N LEU A 467 0.00 1.63 1.45
CA LEU A 467 0.77 1.94 2.68
C LEU A 467 0.79 3.43 3.07
N THR A 468 0.37 4.32 2.17
CA THR A 468 0.43 5.78 2.34
C THR A 468 -0.91 6.40 2.73
N THR A 469 -1.97 5.61 2.89
CA THR A 469 -3.34 6.10 3.20
C THR A 469 -3.72 6.00 4.68
N ASP A 470 -2.95 5.28 5.51
CA ASP A 470 -3.15 5.19 6.98
C ASP A 470 -2.86 6.52 7.71
N ASN A 471 -3.50 6.72 8.86
CA ASN A 471 -3.33 7.88 9.74
C ASN A 471 -2.11 7.64 10.64
N GLY A 472 -0.93 7.66 10.03
CA GLY A 472 0.28 7.12 10.65
C GLY A 472 0.23 5.60 10.66
N ARG A 473 -0.23 5.01 11.76
CA ARG A 473 -0.20 3.55 12.00
C ARG A 473 -1.49 2.98 12.63
N GLU A 474 -2.60 3.72 12.56
CA GLU A 474 -3.87 3.34 13.20
C GLU A 474 -4.40 2.00 12.70
N LEU A 475 -4.51 1.81 11.39
CA LEU A 475 -5.00 0.55 10.80
C LEU A 475 -3.88 -0.50 10.71
N LEU A 476 -2.63 -0.07 10.52
CA LEU A 476 -1.47 -0.95 10.42
C LEU A 476 -1.15 -1.69 11.73
N ASP A 477 -1.39 -1.06 12.89
CA ASP A 477 -1.31 -1.74 14.20
C ASP A 477 -2.42 -2.78 14.39
N VAL A 478 -3.61 -2.56 13.83
CA VAL A 478 -4.70 -3.55 13.85
C VAL A 478 -4.29 -4.76 13.02
N ILE A 479 -3.77 -4.55 11.80
CA ILE A 479 -3.28 -5.65 10.93
C ILE A 479 -2.14 -6.45 11.58
N GLN A 480 -1.31 -5.84 12.43
CA GLN A 480 -0.29 -6.58 13.21
C GLN A 480 -0.86 -7.65 14.16
N LEU A 481 -2.12 -7.54 14.59
CA LEU A 481 -2.77 -8.57 15.42
C LEU A 481 -2.85 -9.93 14.71
N LEU A 482 -2.72 -9.98 13.39
CA LEU A 482 -2.56 -11.20 12.59
C LEU A 482 -1.38 -12.07 13.06
N ARG A 483 -0.28 -11.45 13.52
CA ARG A 483 0.98 -12.11 13.90
C ARG A 483 1.15 -12.32 15.41
N GLN A 484 0.21 -11.86 16.24
CA GLN A 484 0.27 -11.95 17.71
C GLN A 484 -0.41 -13.23 18.22
N ASN A 485 -0.03 -13.74 19.41
CA ASN A 485 -0.74 -14.89 19.99
C ASN A 485 -2.18 -14.52 20.39
N THR A 486 -2.31 -13.49 21.22
CA THR A 486 -3.60 -12.89 21.62
C THR A 486 -4.02 -11.82 20.61
N ILE A 487 -5.32 -11.72 20.32
CA ILE A 487 -5.93 -10.55 19.67
C ILE A 487 -6.72 -9.82 20.75
N ILE A 488 -6.59 -8.50 20.83
CA ILE A 488 -7.48 -7.64 21.61
C ILE A 488 -8.36 -6.89 20.59
N THR A 489 -9.66 -6.80 20.83
CA THR A 489 -10.56 -5.99 19.98
C THR A 489 -10.17 -4.52 20.10
N PRO A 490 -9.91 -3.80 19.00
CA PRO A 490 -9.53 -2.40 19.08
C PRO A 490 -10.60 -1.54 19.78
N GLU A 491 -10.17 -0.78 20.78
CA GLU A 491 -11.04 0.18 21.46
C GLU A 491 -11.18 1.47 20.65
N ASN A 492 -12.26 2.22 20.92
CA ASN A 492 -12.50 3.53 20.33
C ASN A 492 -11.59 4.58 21.00
N ASP A 493 -10.67 5.18 20.26
CA ASP A 493 -9.66 6.13 20.80
C ASP A 493 -10.28 7.33 21.55
N CYS A 494 -11.54 7.66 21.27
CA CYS A 494 -12.38 8.58 22.04
C CYS A 494 -12.42 8.33 23.56
N SER A 495 -12.17 7.11 24.05
CA SER A 495 -12.14 6.81 25.50
C SER A 495 -10.83 7.19 26.19
N SER A 496 -9.75 7.46 25.44
CA SER A 496 -8.37 7.54 25.94
C SER A 496 -8.03 8.77 26.80
N SER A 497 -9.01 9.59 27.19
CA SER A 497 -8.81 10.65 28.18
C SER A 497 -8.87 10.09 29.61
N SER A 498 -7.79 10.31 30.39
CA SER A 498 -7.59 9.88 31.79
C SER A 498 -7.24 8.40 32.04
N SER A 499 -6.00 8.03 31.71
CA SER A 499 -5.25 7.00 32.44
C SER A 499 -3.96 7.61 33.04
N THR A 500 -4.09 8.25 34.20
CA THR A 500 -2.93 8.75 34.96
C THR A 500 -2.08 7.57 35.42
N LEU A 501 -0.79 7.57 35.10
CA LEU A 501 0.15 6.55 35.56
C LEU A 501 0.33 6.60 37.09
N THR A 502 -0.35 5.70 37.81
CA THR A 502 -0.08 5.39 39.22
C THR A 502 0.50 3.98 39.30
N GLY A 503 1.81 3.87 39.49
CA GLY A 503 2.52 2.59 39.50
C GLY A 503 2.57 1.90 40.88
N ASN A 504 2.45 0.57 40.86
CA ASN A 504 2.82 -0.41 41.90
C ASN A 504 2.11 -0.35 43.27
N GLY A 505 1.65 -1.52 43.75
CA GLY A 505 1.16 -1.67 45.13
C GLY A 505 0.42 -2.99 45.40
N ALA A 506 1.07 -4.14 45.28
CA ALA A 506 0.46 -5.43 45.61
C ALA A 506 0.69 -5.81 47.09
N ALA A 507 -0.34 -5.62 47.92
CA ALA A 507 -0.49 -6.21 49.26
C ALA A 507 -1.99 -6.36 49.56
N GLY A 508 -2.39 -7.31 50.40
CA GLY A 508 -3.81 -7.69 50.55
C GLY A 508 -4.35 -7.67 51.97
N GLY A 509 -5.69 -7.76 52.06
CA GLY A 509 -6.42 -8.13 53.28
C GLY A 509 -7.13 -6.99 54.02
N GLY A 510 -8.29 -7.30 54.60
CA GLY A 510 -8.99 -6.45 55.57
C GLY A 510 -10.37 -5.97 55.13
N SER A 511 -11.41 -6.42 55.82
CA SER A 511 -12.78 -5.88 55.71
C SER A 511 -12.99 -4.80 56.78
N ASN A 512 -13.69 -3.71 56.44
CA ASN A 512 -14.92 -3.28 57.13
C ASN A 512 -15.50 -1.97 56.56
N ASN A 513 -16.75 -1.69 56.91
CA ASN A 513 -17.45 -0.43 56.63
C ASN A 513 -16.84 0.73 57.45
N ASP A 514 -16.96 1.97 56.95
CA ASP A 514 -17.95 2.91 57.52
C ASP A 514 -18.14 4.18 56.65
N SER A 515 -18.88 5.18 57.14
CA SER A 515 -19.60 6.16 56.32
C SER A 515 -19.31 7.63 56.66
N VAL A 516 -19.50 8.54 55.68
CA VAL A 516 -19.81 9.99 55.83
C VAL A 516 -18.67 10.85 56.45
N ASP A 517 -18.30 12.07 56.00
CA ASP A 517 -19.10 13.23 55.58
C ASP A 517 -18.34 14.21 54.64
N LYS A 518 -18.99 15.35 54.31
CA LYS A 518 -18.52 16.47 53.49
C LYS A 518 -17.68 17.49 54.26
N LYS A 519 -16.79 18.21 53.56
CA LYS A 519 -16.72 19.69 53.64
C LYS A 519 -15.97 20.36 52.47
N LYS A 520 -16.38 21.61 52.17
CA LYS A 520 -15.73 22.53 51.20
C LYS A 520 -14.83 23.52 51.94
N LYS A 521 -13.75 23.99 51.28
CA LYS A 521 -13.12 25.35 51.29
C LYS A 521 -11.63 25.25 50.92
N SER A 522 -10.92 26.29 50.46
CA SER A 522 -11.24 27.43 49.57
C SER A 522 -9.95 28.24 49.33
N LEU A 523 -9.80 28.83 48.14
CA LEU A 523 -8.79 29.83 47.69
C LEU A 523 -7.71 30.33 48.68
N GLY A 524 -6.46 30.35 48.20
CA GLY A 524 -5.40 31.21 48.70
C GLY A 524 -4.40 31.54 47.58
N ALA A 525 -4.29 32.82 47.21
CA ALA A 525 -3.31 33.31 46.25
C ALA A 525 -2.28 34.20 46.95
N GLY A 526 -1.03 34.19 46.50
CA GLY A 526 0.04 35.02 47.05
C GLY A 526 1.23 35.09 46.10
N ALA A 527 1.53 36.31 45.62
CA ALA A 527 2.75 36.62 44.90
C ALA A 527 3.68 37.44 45.79
N ILE A 528 5.00 37.24 45.67
CA ILE A 528 6.02 38.03 46.38
C ILE A 528 7.08 38.48 45.38
N ILE A 529 7.54 39.72 45.53
CA ILE A 529 8.60 40.36 44.74
C ILE A 529 9.83 40.52 45.65
N GLY A 530 11.03 40.27 45.12
CA GLY A 530 12.32 40.46 45.80
C GLY A 530 13.36 41.04 44.85
N LEU A 531 14.36 41.77 45.37
CA LEU A 531 15.16 42.72 44.57
C LEU A 531 16.67 42.67 44.85
N SER A 532 17.45 42.66 43.75
CA SER A 532 18.72 43.39 43.55
C SER A 532 20.03 42.89 44.21
N ILE A 533 21.13 43.56 43.80
CA ILE A 533 22.56 43.37 44.15
C ILE A 533 23.22 42.17 43.43
N GLY A 534 24.35 42.28 42.71
CA GLY A 534 25.09 43.46 42.23
C GLY A 534 26.60 43.40 42.49
N SER A 535 27.42 43.36 41.42
CA SER A 535 28.88 43.56 41.47
C SER A 535 29.46 43.85 40.08
N VAL A 536 30.61 44.54 40.01
CA VAL A 536 31.29 44.99 38.79
C VAL A 536 32.79 44.77 38.92
N PHE A 537 33.46 44.33 37.85
CA PHE A 537 34.91 44.43 37.68
C PHE A 537 35.25 44.85 36.24
N LEU A 538 36.29 45.68 36.07
CA LEU A 538 36.67 46.30 34.79
C LEU A 538 38.16 46.66 34.75
N VAL A 539 38.91 45.99 33.87
CA VAL A 539 40.27 46.35 33.37
C VAL A 539 40.32 45.72 31.95
N ALA A 540 40.30 46.44 30.82
CA ALA A 540 41.31 47.34 30.23
C ALA A 540 42.60 46.60 29.81
N SER A 541 43.17 46.70 28.60
CA SER A 541 42.84 47.40 27.33
C SER A 541 43.38 46.52 26.16
N VAL A 542 43.72 46.89 24.91
CA VAL A 542 44.01 48.14 24.16
C VAL A 542 43.72 47.88 22.66
N GLY A 543 43.29 48.90 21.89
CA GLY A 543 43.40 48.90 20.42
C GLY A 543 42.22 49.54 19.67
N ILE A 544 42.45 50.67 18.99
CA ILE A 544 41.46 51.38 18.16
C ILE A 544 42.11 51.72 16.80
N VAL A 545 41.36 51.58 15.71
CA VAL A 545 41.24 52.58 14.61
C VAL A 545 40.10 52.18 13.66
N PHE A 546 39.26 53.16 13.30
CA PHE A 546 38.23 53.05 12.26
C PHE A 546 38.79 53.50 10.90
N LEU A 547 38.27 52.94 9.81
CA LEU A 547 38.16 53.69 8.55
C LEU A 547 36.83 53.38 7.84
N CYS A 548 35.99 54.41 7.67
CA CYS A 548 34.78 54.33 6.87
C CYS A 548 34.93 55.16 5.58
N LEU A 549 34.42 54.65 4.47
CA LEU A 549 34.03 55.47 3.32
C LEU A 549 32.57 55.19 2.93
N ARG A 550 31.83 56.24 2.53
CA ARG A 550 30.37 56.25 2.51
C ARG A 550 29.78 57.15 1.42
N LYS A 551 29.14 56.58 0.40
CA LYS A 551 28.20 57.19 -0.57
C LYS A 551 27.38 56.04 -1.19
N ARG A 552 26.04 55.95 -1.21
CA ARG A 552 24.89 56.84 -0.89
C ARG A 552 24.47 57.85 -1.97
N ARG A 553 23.66 57.43 -2.97
CA ARG A 553 22.35 58.05 -3.38
C ARG A 553 21.83 57.65 -4.78
N LYS A 554 20.51 57.36 -4.86
CA LYS A 554 19.52 57.59 -5.97
C LYS A 554 19.79 56.94 -7.36
N GLY A 555 18.80 56.70 -8.24
CA GLY A 555 17.33 56.71 -8.10
C GLY A 555 16.55 57.22 -9.33
N GLY A 556 15.66 56.39 -9.91
CA GLY A 556 14.81 56.70 -11.10
C GLY A 556 15.54 56.57 -12.46
N CYS A 557 14.87 56.48 -13.63
CA CYS A 557 13.44 56.25 -13.92
C CYS A 557 13.23 55.72 -15.38
N TRP A 558 11.99 55.39 -15.74
CA TRP A 558 11.52 54.76 -17.00
C TRP A 558 11.85 55.48 -18.33
N LEU A 559 11.98 54.72 -19.44
CA LEU A 559 11.06 54.86 -20.61
C LEU A 559 11.01 53.63 -21.56
N LEU A 560 9.87 53.55 -22.27
CA LEU A 560 9.40 52.66 -23.35
C LEU A 560 10.07 52.97 -24.73
N MET A 561 9.94 52.28 -25.88
CA MET A 561 9.22 51.06 -26.37
C MET A 561 10.10 50.34 -27.49
N PRO A 562 9.66 49.77 -28.66
CA PRO A 562 9.60 48.31 -28.80
C PRO A 562 10.25 47.65 -30.06
N GLY A 563 10.61 46.36 -29.94
CA GLY A 563 10.36 45.31 -30.96
C GLY A 563 11.25 45.17 -32.19
N ALA A 564 11.79 43.95 -32.42
CA ALA A 564 12.04 43.37 -33.74
C ALA A 564 12.16 41.83 -33.67
N SER A 565 11.76 41.15 -34.75
CA SER A 565 11.75 39.68 -34.92
C SER A 565 13.15 39.03 -34.89
N VAL A 566 13.26 37.82 -34.34
CA VAL A 566 14.45 36.96 -34.42
C VAL A 566 14.10 35.66 -35.16
N ARG A 567 14.91 35.30 -36.17
CA ARG A 567 15.06 33.91 -36.66
C ARG A 567 16.56 33.55 -36.70
N PRO A 568 16.93 32.27 -36.48
CA PRO A 568 18.28 31.91 -36.03
C PRO A 568 19.25 31.55 -37.17
N LYS A 569 20.55 31.75 -36.94
CA LYS A 569 21.63 31.05 -37.66
C LYS A 569 22.83 30.71 -36.76
N SER A 570 23.14 29.40 -36.72
CA SER A 570 24.47 28.78 -36.56
C SER A 570 25.49 29.35 -35.56
N ILE A 571 25.71 28.60 -34.48
CA ILE A 571 26.96 28.62 -33.69
C ILE A 571 27.84 27.42 -34.15
N PRO A 572 29.14 27.60 -34.44
CA PRO A 572 30.06 26.50 -34.73
C PRO A 572 30.60 25.81 -33.45
N VAL A 573 30.92 24.52 -33.53
CA VAL A 573 31.27 23.67 -32.37
C VAL A 573 32.77 23.36 -32.30
N ARG A 574 33.37 23.42 -31.09
CA ARG A 574 34.50 22.61 -30.54
C ARG A 574 35.06 23.24 -29.25
N PRO A 575 35.74 22.49 -28.36
CA PRO A 575 35.59 21.08 -27.97
C PRO A 575 35.38 20.92 -26.43
N ILE A 576 35.46 19.71 -25.87
CA ILE A 576 35.20 19.42 -24.44
C ILE A 576 36.46 18.86 -23.73
N SER A 577 36.77 19.41 -22.54
CA SER A 577 37.56 18.82 -21.43
C SER A 577 37.63 19.84 -20.27
N SER A 578 37.69 19.52 -18.98
CA SER A 578 37.25 18.37 -18.16
C SER A 578 37.33 18.80 -16.68
N ASP A 579 36.67 18.07 -15.78
CA ASP A 579 36.95 18.01 -14.32
C ASP A 579 36.62 19.20 -13.37
N ALA A 580 35.45 19.08 -12.74
CA ALA A 580 35.25 18.94 -11.29
C ALA A 580 35.18 20.14 -10.31
N ASN A 581 34.33 19.91 -9.29
CA ASN A 581 34.26 20.50 -7.94
C ASN A 581 33.99 22.00 -7.74
N THR A 582 32.72 22.33 -7.45
CA THR A 582 32.33 22.64 -6.05
C THR A 582 30.83 22.46 -5.82
N MET A 583 30.46 21.84 -4.69
CA MET A 583 29.08 21.78 -4.19
C MET A 583 28.83 22.97 -3.25
N VAL A 584 27.60 23.48 -3.21
CA VAL A 584 27.13 24.40 -2.15
C VAL A 584 25.76 23.93 -1.69
N GLU A 585 25.74 23.02 -0.73
CA GLU A 585 24.54 22.77 0.07
C GLU A 585 24.41 23.85 1.15
N ILE A 586 23.19 24.31 1.39
CA ILE A 586 22.86 25.14 2.56
C ILE A 586 22.19 24.19 3.56
N PRO A 587 22.84 23.81 4.68
CA PRO A 587 22.29 22.84 5.59
C PRO A 587 21.11 23.46 6.38
N ILE A 588 19.93 22.84 6.27
CA ILE A 588 18.82 23.12 7.18
C ILE A 588 19.18 22.49 8.52
N HIS A 589 19.73 23.26 9.45
CA HIS A 589 20.02 22.78 10.79
C HIS A 589 18.73 22.41 11.52
N LYS A 590 18.51 21.10 11.71
CA LYS A 590 17.41 20.57 12.51
C LYS A 590 17.51 21.08 13.95
N LYS A 591 16.43 21.71 14.40
CA LYS A 591 16.33 22.45 15.67
C LYS A 591 16.24 21.54 16.91
N TYR A 592 15.92 20.27 16.73
CA TYR A 592 15.68 19.32 17.81
C TYR A 592 16.33 17.96 17.53
N VAL A 593 16.66 17.27 18.61
CA VAL A 593 17.28 15.93 18.62
C VAL A 593 16.63 15.09 19.71
N ILE A 594 16.44 13.79 19.44
CA ILE A 594 15.90 12.83 20.41
C ILE A 594 17.02 12.00 21.03
N ALA A 595 17.03 11.88 22.35
CA ALA A 595 18.00 11.08 23.09
C ALA A 595 17.86 9.59 22.80
N VAL A 596 18.96 8.94 22.36
CA VAL A 596 19.00 7.48 22.09
C VAL A 596 19.59 6.66 23.24
N PHE A 597 20.25 7.34 24.19
CA PHE A 597 20.76 6.80 25.45
C PHE A 597 20.38 7.72 26.62
N ASN A 598 20.55 7.25 27.86
CA ASN A 598 20.45 8.10 29.06
C ASN A 598 21.77 8.84 29.28
N TYR A 599 21.71 10.05 29.81
CA TYR A 599 22.88 10.81 30.24
C TYR A 599 22.64 11.48 31.60
N ASP A 600 23.62 11.40 32.49
CA ASP A 600 23.62 12.04 33.79
C ASP A 600 24.77 13.05 33.85
N ALA A 601 24.45 14.28 34.23
CA ALA A 601 25.40 15.38 34.36
C ALA A 601 26.57 15.04 35.28
N ARG A 602 27.77 15.41 34.86
CA ARG A 602 29.03 15.25 35.58
C ARG A 602 29.56 16.58 36.07
N GLU A 603 29.34 17.64 35.31
CA GLU A 603 29.66 19.03 35.65
C GLU A 603 28.38 19.88 35.77
N GLU A 604 28.47 21.04 36.44
CA GLU A 604 27.32 21.93 36.70
C GLU A 604 26.75 22.57 35.41
N VAL A 605 27.50 22.49 34.30
CA VAL A 605 27.11 22.96 32.97
C VAL A 605 26.46 21.89 32.09
N ASP A 606 26.41 20.63 32.53
CA ASP A 606 25.90 19.51 31.73
C ASP A 606 24.36 19.42 31.75
N LEU A 607 23.77 19.11 30.59
CA LEU A 607 22.34 18.80 30.47
C LEU A 607 22.10 17.30 30.73
N SER A 608 21.43 16.97 31.83
CA SER A 608 20.95 15.60 32.10
C SER A 608 19.68 15.27 31.33
N PHE A 609 19.56 14.04 30.80
CA PHE A 609 18.39 13.57 30.05
C PHE A 609 18.24 12.04 30.07
N ARG A 610 17.12 11.56 29.55
CA ARG A 610 16.73 10.15 29.42
C ARG A 610 16.45 9.79 27.97
N LYS A 611 16.62 8.51 27.65
CA LYS A 611 16.33 7.98 26.32
C LYS A 611 14.86 8.21 25.96
N GLY A 612 14.62 8.94 24.87
CA GLY A 612 13.30 9.37 24.43
C GLY A 612 13.03 10.86 24.66
N ASP A 613 13.81 11.55 25.49
CA ASP A 613 13.67 13.00 25.71
C ASP A 613 14.00 13.76 24.42
N LEU A 614 13.28 14.86 24.18
CA LEU A 614 13.48 15.74 23.04
C LEU A 614 14.21 17.02 23.46
N ILE A 615 15.42 17.21 22.94
CA ILE A 615 16.32 18.30 23.28
C ILE A 615 16.33 19.31 22.14
N GLU A 616 16.13 20.59 22.45
CA GLU A 616 16.31 21.69 21.50
C GLU A 616 17.80 21.97 21.34
N VAL A 617 18.32 21.89 20.12
CA VAL A 617 19.73 22.16 19.83
C VAL A 617 19.93 23.65 19.65
N LEU A 618 20.66 24.26 20.58
CA LEU A 618 21.04 25.67 20.53
C LEU A 618 22.33 25.89 19.73
N GLN A 619 23.28 24.96 19.84
CA GLN A 619 24.52 24.93 19.07
C GLN A 619 25.01 23.48 18.92
N ARG A 620 25.60 23.13 17.76
CA ARG A 620 26.31 21.85 17.54
C ARG A 620 27.82 22.07 17.60
N GLY A 621 28.55 21.03 17.98
CA GLY A 621 29.99 20.93 17.77
C GLY A 621 30.32 20.62 16.31
N ASP A 622 31.61 20.53 15.98
CA ASP A 622 32.09 20.32 14.61
C ASP A 622 31.82 18.89 14.10
N GLY A 623 31.70 17.92 15.01
CA GLY A 623 31.41 16.51 14.74
C GLY A 623 30.22 15.91 15.52
N PRO A 624 29.82 14.67 15.19
CA PRO A 624 28.75 13.95 15.87
C PRO A 624 29.15 13.45 17.27
N ASP A 625 30.44 13.29 17.55
CA ASP A 625 30.96 12.85 18.85
C ASP A 625 31.33 14.02 19.79
N ASP A 626 31.20 15.27 19.32
CA ASP A 626 31.49 16.47 20.11
C ASP A 626 30.36 16.82 21.08
N TRP A 627 30.65 17.74 22.01
CA TRP A 627 29.66 18.34 22.89
C TRP A 627 28.85 19.42 22.16
N TRP A 628 27.53 19.37 22.34
CA TRP A 628 26.53 20.24 21.73
C TRP A 628 25.80 21.01 22.85
N LEU A 629 25.39 22.25 22.61
CA LEU A 629 24.62 23.03 23.60
C LEU A 629 23.13 22.84 23.37
N GLY A 630 22.40 22.44 24.42
CA GLY A 630 20.98 22.08 24.33
C GLY A 630 20.09 22.75 25.37
N ARG A 631 18.77 22.64 25.13
CA ARG A 631 17.73 22.91 26.12
C ARG A 631 16.78 21.73 26.26
N LEU A 632 16.48 21.37 27.50
CA LEU A 632 15.41 20.44 27.89
C LEU A 632 14.63 21.11 29.03
N ASP A 633 13.32 21.25 28.84
CA ASP A 633 12.43 22.07 29.68
C ASP A 633 13.00 23.48 29.96
N ASP A 634 13.25 23.82 31.23
CA ASP A 634 13.78 25.11 31.68
C ASP A 634 15.32 25.16 31.77
N LYS A 635 16.01 24.03 31.50
CA LYS A 635 17.46 23.89 31.67
C LYS A 635 18.20 24.02 30.35
N ILE A 636 19.33 24.71 30.39
CA ILE A 636 20.28 24.83 29.29
C ILE A 636 21.61 24.26 29.79
N GLY A 637 22.26 23.44 28.97
CA GLY A 637 23.55 22.83 29.28
C GLY A 637 24.15 22.10 28.09
N GLU A 638 25.41 21.69 28.22
CA GLU A 638 26.11 20.92 27.19
C GLU A 638 25.79 19.43 27.30
N PHE A 639 25.77 18.73 26.16
CA PHE A 639 25.52 17.29 26.08
C PHE A 639 26.34 16.63 24.96
N PRO A 640 26.74 15.36 25.08
CA PRO A 640 27.46 14.66 24.02
C PRO A 640 26.53 14.35 22.82
N GLY A 641 26.92 14.80 21.62
CA GLY A 641 26.14 14.66 20.38
C GLY A 641 25.86 13.21 19.98
N ASN A 642 26.73 12.26 20.36
CA ASN A 642 26.57 10.84 20.08
C ASN A 642 25.60 10.11 21.04
N TYR A 643 25.03 10.82 22.02
CA TYR A 643 23.94 10.30 22.86
C TYR A 643 22.54 10.61 22.31
N VAL A 644 22.47 11.39 21.22
CA VAL A 644 21.22 11.79 20.55
C VAL A 644 21.20 11.34 19.08
N LYS A 645 20.06 11.54 18.42
CA LYS A 645 19.96 11.61 16.96
C LYS A 645 19.03 12.74 16.57
N ASP A 646 19.14 13.24 15.35
CA ASP A 646 18.20 14.22 14.79
C ASP A 646 16.72 13.80 14.92
N GLU A 647 15.87 14.71 15.39
CA GLU A 647 14.42 14.60 15.20
C GLU A 647 14.07 14.76 13.70
N PHE A 648 12.92 14.26 13.24
CA PHE A 648 12.47 14.32 11.86
C PHE A 648 11.11 15.00 11.76
#